data_AF-A0AAW4GM69-F1
#
_entry.id   AF-A0AAW4GM69-F1
#
_cell.length_a   1.000
_cell.length_b   1.000
_cell.length_c   1.000
_cell.angle_alpha   90.00
_cell.angle_beta   90.00
_cell.angle_gamma   90.00
#
_symmetry.space_group_name_H-M   'P 1'
#
loop_
_entity.id
_entity.type
_entity.pdbx_description
1 polymer ?
#
loop_
_entity_poly.entity_id
_entity_poly.type
_entity_poly.pdbx_seq_one_letter_code
_entity_poly.pdbx_strand_id
1 'polypeptide(L)'
;MAQRDYSRKEVLDIIEQVAQRKGIASEDFLRFAHIETGGRFDERAHNDKTDAKGLFQFLPSSAKQYGLTGHEYDPTRNTEAAAEMFKRNLVDMEKRHDRTGHPYLSGDDKPSGLDLYLAHQQGAAGYGSIQTAIATGTFGLVRDGHGDPIDMRPRIMGQIGGDVEALTGHTRAEMRTMNDRDLASTFAQYYDRKYDAISIPEKNIAPITEAQARPAPVQAAPTQTVAPAAQAAVATGAATIAATATAAAAKPDAPGISLDAAYNAGVKYDNVKYAINIESSQYYRGKGVTGKNVDQGYIDCSGWVGTMLNKTQDEINQKAGRAVFADADKIKLGFAGSGGIVHEAYKDSGVLLKRDDILKPGALKEGMVIGLDTAKTKHEHWNGIDHIVMVVRDPNTDKLLISQSTGKLGVHTMPVEDYLKQVKDHPNWKLFASDPLHQARDLLENRSQTHEQAQAKSASEPKPAAQEKPQTSNEVHKQGAHGEGVRRAQEQLGHLGYVGADGKPLVEDGKFGRNTEAAVRQLQKDNGLAVDGIIGPKTLDAIKDARERPLLNDERHPQNPMYNQAVKGMEGLPAGTFKDRHALEAAAAALTKEAQASGMQRIDSVVPSTNGERMFAVQGTAGDPAACRAAVETRAASEQSMALSSGAVHGAPNVLQQQDAQQEQVKQAQRAMGH
;
A
#
# COMPACT_ATOMS: atom_id res chain seq x y z
N MET A 1 29.78 -39.73 -0.66
CA MET A 1 29.81 -39.87 -2.13
C MET A 1 30.66 -38.72 -2.66
N ALA A 2 31.60 -38.97 -3.57
CA ALA A 2 32.43 -37.91 -4.15
C ALA A 2 31.51 -36.88 -4.83
N GLN A 3 31.55 -35.64 -4.35
CA GLN A 3 30.66 -34.58 -4.76
C GLN A 3 31.13 -34.05 -6.13
N ARG A 4 30.27 -34.17 -7.15
CA ARG A 4 30.53 -33.74 -8.53
C ARG A 4 30.96 -32.26 -8.53
N ASP A 5 32.03 -31.93 -9.26
CA ASP A 5 32.37 -30.55 -9.59
C ASP A 5 31.42 -30.04 -10.66
N TYR A 6 30.73 -28.94 -10.36
CA TYR A 6 29.87 -28.25 -11.32
C TYR A 6 30.66 -27.10 -11.95
N SER A 7 30.58 -26.97 -13.27
CA SER A 7 31.05 -25.76 -13.93
C SER A 7 30.10 -24.60 -13.60
N ARG A 8 30.64 -23.36 -13.63
CA ARG A 8 29.85 -22.13 -13.48
C ARG A 8 28.61 -22.12 -14.39
N LYS A 9 28.76 -22.56 -15.64
CA LYS A 9 27.65 -22.63 -16.60
C LYS A 9 26.56 -23.60 -16.12
N GLU A 10 26.93 -24.79 -15.65
CA GLU A 10 25.97 -25.76 -15.11
C GLU A 10 25.25 -25.20 -13.89
N VAL A 11 25.94 -24.50 -12.99
CA VAL A 11 25.31 -23.85 -11.83
C VAL A 11 24.29 -22.82 -12.28
N LEU A 12 24.64 -21.93 -13.22
CA LEU A 12 23.73 -20.92 -13.76
C LEU A 12 22.50 -21.57 -14.43
N ASP A 13 22.69 -22.66 -15.17
CA ASP A 13 21.61 -23.44 -15.80
C ASP A 13 20.69 -24.08 -14.74
N ILE A 14 21.25 -24.62 -13.65
CA ILE A 14 20.47 -25.19 -12.54
C ILE A 14 19.60 -24.11 -11.88
N ILE A 15 20.17 -22.94 -11.58
CA ILE A 15 19.45 -21.82 -10.97
C ILE A 15 18.26 -21.42 -11.84
N GLU A 16 18.50 -21.21 -13.13
CA GLU A 16 17.48 -20.82 -14.10
C GLU A 16 16.37 -21.86 -14.23
N GLN A 17 16.73 -23.14 -14.37
CA GLN A 17 15.76 -24.22 -14.50
C GLN A 17 14.89 -24.38 -13.26
N VAL A 18 15.46 -24.29 -12.06
CA VAL A 18 14.67 -24.34 -10.81
C VAL A 18 13.74 -23.13 -10.72
N ALA A 19 14.24 -21.92 -11.02
CA ALA A 19 13.42 -20.71 -11.01
C ALA A 19 12.21 -20.84 -11.94
N GLN A 20 12.44 -21.27 -13.19
CA GLN A 20 11.37 -21.51 -14.17
C GLN A 20 10.35 -22.55 -13.69
N ARG A 21 10.81 -23.71 -13.19
CA ARG A 21 9.91 -24.75 -12.65
C ARG A 21 9.08 -24.26 -11.48
N LYS A 22 9.62 -23.33 -10.69
CA LYS A 22 8.95 -22.80 -9.49
C LYS A 22 8.14 -21.54 -9.78
N GLY A 23 8.18 -20.99 -11.00
CA GLY A 23 7.48 -19.76 -11.37
C GLY A 23 8.10 -18.51 -10.75
N ILE A 24 9.42 -18.50 -10.57
CA ILE A 24 10.20 -17.36 -10.06
C ILE A 24 10.98 -16.76 -11.24
N ALA A 25 11.12 -15.44 -11.29
CA ALA A 25 11.93 -14.78 -12.29
C ALA A 25 13.39 -15.28 -12.22
N SER A 26 13.88 -15.87 -13.31
CA SER A 26 15.23 -16.44 -13.37
C SER A 26 16.30 -15.40 -13.10
N GLU A 27 16.12 -14.17 -13.61
CA GLU A 27 17.01 -13.04 -13.35
C GLU A 27 17.11 -12.74 -11.86
N ASP A 28 15.98 -12.73 -11.14
CA ASP A 28 15.99 -12.38 -9.73
C ASP A 28 16.79 -13.39 -8.89
N PHE A 29 16.64 -14.67 -9.22
CA PHE A 29 17.31 -15.77 -8.58
C PHE A 29 18.82 -15.79 -8.87
N LEU A 30 19.18 -15.44 -10.10
CA LEU A 30 20.57 -15.33 -10.53
C LEU A 30 21.27 -14.13 -9.86
N ARG A 31 20.62 -12.96 -9.79
CA ARG A 31 21.14 -11.78 -9.06
C ARG A 31 21.29 -12.07 -7.57
N PHE A 32 20.38 -12.81 -6.97
CA PHE A 32 20.50 -13.20 -5.56
C PHE A 32 21.71 -14.12 -5.32
N ALA A 33 21.85 -15.22 -6.07
CA ALA A 33 23.01 -16.10 -5.95
C ALA A 33 24.32 -15.36 -6.30
N HIS A 34 24.28 -14.37 -7.19
CA HIS A 34 25.41 -13.49 -7.46
C HIS A 34 25.84 -12.74 -6.19
N ILE A 35 24.91 -12.13 -5.45
CA ILE A 35 25.26 -11.40 -4.22
C ILE A 35 25.86 -12.34 -3.17
N GLU A 36 25.21 -13.48 -2.93
CA GLU A 36 25.59 -14.42 -1.86
C GLU A 36 26.94 -15.11 -2.11
N THR A 37 27.31 -15.32 -3.38
CA THR A 37 28.59 -15.96 -3.74
C THR A 37 29.69 -14.97 -4.12
N GLY A 38 29.40 -13.67 -4.10
CA GLY A 38 30.32 -12.63 -4.59
C GLY A 38 30.58 -12.71 -6.10
N GLY A 39 29.55 -13.08 -6.86
CA GLY A 39 29.53 -13.19 -8.31
C GLY A 39 30.19 -14.44 -8.87
N ARG A 40 30.70 -15.33 -8.02
CA ARG A 40 31.42 -16.55 -8.43
C ARG A 40 30.51 -17.69 -8.83
N PHE A 41 29.28 -17.75 -8.28
CA PHE A 41 28.36 -18.89 -8.41
C PHE A 41 29.02 -20.22 -8.01
N ASP A 42 29.86 -20.16 -6.98
CA ASP A 42 30.51 -21.33 -6.39
C ASP A 42 29.51 -22.02 -5.46
N GLU A 43 29.07 -23.23 -5.82
CA GLU A 43 28.15 -24.03 -5.01
C GLU A 43 28.75 -24.46 -3.67
N ARG A 44 30.08 -24.31 -3.50
CA ARG A 44 30.81 -24.57 -2.27
C ARG A 44 31.12 -23.30 -1.48
N ALA A 45 30.53 -22.17 -1.86
CA ALA A 45 30.63 -20.93 -1.09
C ALA A 45 30.28 -21.19 0.39
N HIS A 46 31.19 -20.79 1.27
CA HIS A 46 31.07 -20.98 2.71
C HIS A 46 31.53 -19.73 3.44
N ASN A 47 30.75 -19.33 4.44
CA ASN A 47 31.07 -18.21 5.30
C ASN A 47 31.56 -18.73 6.66
N ASP A 48 32.86 -18.62 6.92
CA ASP A 48 33.49 -19.14 8.15
C ASP A 48 32.95 -18.53 9.45
N LYS A 49 32.36 -17.32 9.40
CA LYS A 49 31.86 -16.63 10.60
C LYS A 49 30.47 -17.10 11.00
N THR A 50 29.63 -17.44 10.03
CA THR A 50 28.20 -17.74 10.24
C THR A 50 27.84 -19.19 9.93
N ASP A 51 28.78 -19.94 9.34
CA ASP A 51 28.59 -21.27 8.79
C ASP A 51 27.51 -21.34 7.69
N ALA A 52 27.25 -20.21 7.03
CA ALA A 52 26.35 -20.14 5.88
C ALA A 52 26.96 -20.84 4.66
N LYS A 53 26.17 -21.64 3.94
CA LYS A 53 26.66 -22.55 2.90
C LYS A 53 25.86 -22.51 1.60
N GLY A 54 26.58 -22.76 0.50
CA GLY A 54 26.04 -22.95 -0.83
C GLY A 54 25.65 -21.66 -1.54
N LEU A 55 24.99 -21.81 -2.69
CA LEU A 55 24.66 -20.71 -3.62
C LEU A 55 23.83 -19.59 -2.99
N PHE A 56 22.98 -19.93 -2.01
CA PHE A 56 22.09 -19.01 -1.31
C PHE A 56 22.42 -18.87 0.18
N GLN A 57 23.65 -19.23 0.59
CA GLN A 57 24.21 -19.00 1.92
C GLN A 57 23.25 -19.36 3.08
N PHE A 58 22.74 -20.60 3.08
CA PHE A 58 21.86 -21.08 4.15
C PHE A 58 22.64 -21.26 5.47
N LEU A 59 22.18 -20.59 6.53
CA LEU A 59 22.62 -20.86 7.91
C LEU A 59 22.22 -22.28 8.34
N PRO A 60 22.93 -22.93 9.29
CA PRO A 60 22.61 -24.29 9.73
C PRO A 60 21.16 -24.49 10.22
N SER A 61 20.61 -23.51 10.94
CA SER A 61 19.22 -23.53 11.40
C SER A 61 18.23 -23.50 10.23
N SER A 62 18.45 -22.63 9.26
CA SER A 62 17.65 -22.52 8.05
C SER A 62 17.81 -23.76 7.16
N ALA A 63 19.02 -24.28 6.99
CA ALA A 63 19.28 -25.50 6.25
C ALA A 63 18.47 -26.67 6.83
N LYS A 64 18.41 -26.80 8.17
CA LYS A 64 17.56 -27.78 8.84
C LYS A 64 16.08 -27.56 8.55
N GLN A 65 15.60 -26.31 8.60
CA GLN A 65 14.19 -25.97 8.32
C GLN A 65 13.75 -26.36 6.91
N TYR A 66 14.65 -26.28 5.93
CA TYR A 66 14.37 -26.60 4.53
C TYR A 66 14.87 -27.98 4.09
N GLY A 67 15.27 -28.85 5.04
CA GLY A 67 15.69 -30.22 4.74
C GLY A 67 17.01 -30.32 3.97
N LEU A 68 17.86 -29.29 4.07
CA LEU A 68 19.12 -29.16 3.35
C LEU A 68 20.33 -29.67 4.15
N THR A 69 20.16 -30.05 5.42
CA THR A 69 21.26 -30.51 6.28
C THR A 69 22.04 -31.66 5.62
N GLY A 70 23.35 -31.47 5.42
CA GLY A 70 24.24 -32.43 4.75
C GLY A 70 24.19 -32.40 3.21
N HIS A 71 23.43 -31.47 2.64
CA HIS A 71 23.23 -31.29 1.20
C HIS A 71 23.36 -29.80 0.79
N GLU A 72 23.99 -28.98 1.63
CA GLU A 72 24.05 -27.53 1.47
C GLU A 72 24.81 -27.10 0.20
N TYR A 73 25.78 -27.90 -0.25
CA TYR A 73 26.56 -27.66 -1.46
C TYR A 73 26.00 -28.39 -2.70
N ASP A 74 24.84 -29.04 -2.62
CA ASP A 74 24.14 -29.53 -3.81
C ASP A 74 23.45 -28.33 -4.48
N PRO A 75 23.87 -27.90 -5.68
CA PRO A 75 23.34 -26.69 -6.29
C PRO A 75 21.84 -26.79 -6.60
N THR A 76 21.32 -27.98 -6.93
CA THR A 76 19.89 -28.16 -7.20
C THR A 76 19.09 -28.07 -5.91
N ARG A 77 19.49 -28.80 -4.87
CA ARG A 77 18.77 -28.79 -3.58
C ARG A 77 18.86 -27.45 -2.88
N ASN A 78 20.02 -26.80 -2.91
CA ASN A 78 20.21 -25.47 -2.32
C ASN A 78 19.31 -24.44 -3.02
N THR A 79 19.24 -24.48 -4.36
CA THR A 79 18.35 -23.63 -5.16
C THR A 79 16.87 -23.93 -4.92
N GLU A 80 16.48 -25.20 -4.80
CA GLU A 80 15.10 -25.58 -4.50
C GLU A 80 14.68 -25.13 -3.09
N ALA A 81 15.56 -25.26 -2.10
CA ALA A 81 15.34 -24.75 -0.75
C ALA A 81 15.17 -23.22 -0.74
N ALA A 82 16.02 -22.51 -1.49
CA ALA A 82 15.88 -21.06 -1.68
C ALA A 82 14.52 -20.70 -2.30
N ALA A 83 14.05 -21.49 -3.27
CA ALA A 83 12.79 -21.20 -3.97
C ALA A 83 11.58 -21.38 -3.06
N GLU A 84 11.60 -22.40 -2.19
CA GLU A 84 10.56 -22.60 -1.18
C GLU A 84 10.56 -21.50 -0.11
N MET A 85 11.75 -21.07 0.34
CA MET A 85 11.89 -19.92 1.23
C MET A 85 11.36 -18.63 0.58
N PHE A 86 11.65 -18.42 -0.71
CA PHE A 86 11.19 -17.26 -1.47
C PHE A 86 9.67 -17.18 -1.51
N LYS A 87 8.99 -18.28 -1.83
CA LYS A 87 7.52 -18.33 -1.87
C LYS A 87 6.90 -18.04 -0.50
N ARG A 88 7.51 -18.53 0.59
CA ARG A 88 7.03 -18.23 1.95
C ARG A 88 7.16 -16.76 2.27
N ASN A 89 8.32 -16.16 1.99
CA ASN A 89 8.55 -14.73 2.20
C ASN A 89 7.57 -13.87 1.39
N LEU A 90 7.31 -14.23 0.13
CA LEU A 90 6.36 -13.54 -0.73
C LEU A 90 4.95 -13.51 -0.13
N VAL A 91 4.45 -14.67 0.33
CA VAL A 91 3.12 -14.75 0.99
C VAL A 91 3.08 -13.92 2.27
N ASP A 92 4.16 -13.91 3.05
CA ASP A 92 4.22 -13.11 4.28
C ASP A 92 4.27 -11.60 3.99
N MET A 93 4.95 -11.19 2.91
CA MET A 93 4.98 -9.80 2.44
C MET A 93 3.63 -9.34 1.92
N GLU A 94 2.96 -10.13 1.08
CA GLU A 94 1.60 -9.83 0.57
C GLU A 94 0.61 -9.65 1.72
N LYS A 95 0.59 -10.61 2.66
CA LYS A 95 -0.28 -10.49 3.85
C LYS A 95 0.04 -9.27 4.69
N ARG A 96 1.32 -8.92 4.84
CA ARG A 96 1.72 -7.71 5.57
C ARG A 96 1.27 -6.47 4.82
N HIS A 97 1.53 -6.39 3.52
CA HIS A 97 1.12 -5.29 2.66
C HIS A 97 -0.41 -5.07 2.72
N ASP A 98 -1.20 -6.13 2.54
CA ASP A 98 -2.66 -6.08 2.65
C ASP A 98 -3.13 -5.57 4.03
N ARG A 99 -2.39 -5.92 5.09
CA ARG A 99 -2.73 -5.56 6.47
C ARG A 99 -2.30 -4.15 6.84
N THR A 100 -1.13 -3.71 6.40
CA THR A 100 -0.52 -2.45 6.85
C THR A 100 -0.58 -1.32 5.82
N GLY A 101 -0.87 -1.64 4.56
CA GLY A 101 -0.79 -0.71 3.43
C GLY A 101 0.62 -0.20 3.17
N HIS A 102 1.66 -0.80 3.78
CA HIS A 102 3.03 -0.34 3.58
C HIS A 102 3.53 -0.76 2.21
N PRO A 103 4.11 0.15 1.41
CA PRO A 103 4.71 -0.20 0.14
C PRO A 103 5.84 -1.22 0.33
N TYR A 104 6.09 -2.02 -0.70
CA TYR A 104 7.29 -2.86 -0.74
C TYR A 104 8.54 -1.97 -0.76
N LEU A 105 9.65 -2.46 -0.21
CA LEU A 105 10.90 -1.69 -0.13
C LEU A 105 11.47 -1.35 -1.51
N SER A 106 11.16 -2.16 -2.52
CA SER A 106 11.44 -1.84 -3.93
C SER A 106 10.67 -0.64 -4.48
N GLY A 107 9.54 -0.28 -3.88
CA GLY A 107 8.60 0.70 -4.44
C GLY A 107 7.70 0.15 -5.56
N ASP A 108 7.85 -1.12 -5.94
CA ASP A 108 6.99 -1.78 -6.93
C ASP A 108 5.61 -2.12 -6.34
N ASP A 109 4.60 -2.35 -7.20
CA ASP A 109 3.25 -2.78 -6.79
C ASP A 109 3.21 -4.24 -6.28
N LYS A 110 4.28 -5.02 -6.53
CA LYS A 110 4.43 -6.41 -6.13
C LYS A 110 5.86 -6.66 -5.62
N PRO A 111 6.08 -7.64 -4.73
CA PRO A 111 7.43 -7.97 -4.28
C PRO A 111 8.34 -8.33 -5.45
N SER A 112 9.47 -7.64 -5.57
CA SER A 112 10.51 -7.93 -6.56
C SER A 112 11.60 -8.82 -5.98
N GLY A 113 12.56 -9.25 -6.81
CA GLY A 113 13.77 -9.93 -6.35
C GLY A 113 14.55 -9.16 -5.27
N LEU A 114 14.50 -7.82 -5.29
CA LEU A 114 15.08 -6.98 -4.23
C LEU A 114 14.37 -7.17 -2.89
N ASP A 115 13.04 -7.17 -2.88
CA ASP A 115 12.28 -7.34 -1.63
C ASP A 115 12.57 -8.70 -1.01
N LEU A 116 12.58 -9.73 -1.85
CA LEU A 116 12.89 -11.10 -1.46
C LEU A 116 14.31 -11.23 -0.93
N TYR A 117 15.27 -10.56 -1.56
CA TYR A 117 16.65 -10.48 -1.07
C TYR A 117 16.73 -9.80 0.31
N LEU A 118 16.07 -8.66 0.48
CA LEU A 118 16.05 -7.94 1.76
C LEU A 118 15.38 -8.76 2.86
N ALA A 119 14.28 -9.47 2.57
CA ALA A 119 13.68 -10.39 3.53
C ALA A 119 14.50 -11.65 3.79
N HIS A 120 15.31 -12.12 2.85
CA HIS A 120 16.29 -13.16 3.12
C HIS A 120 17.34 -12.66 4.13
N GLN A 121 17.91 -11.48 3.88
CA GLN A 121 18.95 -10.89 4.74
C GLN A 121 18.44 -10.50 6.13
N GLN A 122 17.21 -10.01 6.23
CA GLN A 122 16.65 -9.52 7.49
C GLN A 122 15.74 -10.53 8.20
N GLY A 123 15.26 -11.55 7.48
CA GLY A 123 14.03 -12.26 7.84
C GLY A 123 12.78 -11.40 7.60
N ALA A 124 11.61 -12.04 7.50
CA ALA A 124 10.33 -11.36 7.27
C ALA A 124 10.03 -10.26 8.32
N ALA A 125 10.35 -10.52 9.60
CA ALA A 125 10.16 -9.53 10.66
C ALA A 125 11.09 -8.31 10.53
N GLY A 126 12.35 -8.53 10.13
CA GLY A 126 13.30 -7.45 9.91
C GLY A 126 12.97 -6.63 8.67
N TYR A 127 12.55 -7.27 7.57
CA TYR A 127 12.00 -6.59 6.39
C TYR A 127 10.81 -5.70 6.77
N GLY A 128 9.86 -6.25 7.52
CA GLY A 128 8.72 -5.50 8.02
C GLY A 128 9.11 -4.32 8.92
N SER A 129 10.13 -4.49 9.74
CA SER A 129 10.66 -3.42 10.60
C SER A 129 11.27 -2.26 9.81
N ILE A 130 11.90 -2.54 8.67
CA ILE A 130 12.40 -1.50 7.74
C ILE A 130 11.22 -0.76 7.10
N GLN A 131 10.20 -1.48 6.61
CA GLN A 131 8.98 -0.83 6.09
C GLN A 131 8.33 0.07 7.14
N THR A 132 8.28 -0.39 8.38
CA THR A 132 7.77 0.37 9.53
C THR A 132 8.61 1.60 9.83
N ALA A 133 9.94 1.52 9.76
CA ALA A 133 10.80 2.69 9.95
C ALA A 133 10.57 3.75 8.88
N ILE A 134 10.44 3.34 7.62
CA ILE A 134 10.12 4.24 6.51
C ILE A 134 8.76 4.91 6.75
N ALA A 135 7.73 4.13 7.09
CA ALA A 135 6.39 4.66 7.32
C ALA A 135 6.31 5.57 8.56
N THR A 136 6.86 5.15 9.69
CA THR A 136 6.58 5.75 11.01
C THR A 136 7.70 6.58 11.61
N GLY A 137 8.93 6.49 11.09
CA GLY A 137 10.09 7.13 11.70
C GLY A 137 10.79 6.31 12.78
N THR A 138 10.34 5.08 13.06
CA THR A 138 10.98 4.18 14.06
C THR A 138 10.96 2.73 13.60
N PHE A 139 12.01 1.97 13.89
CA PHE A 139 12.02 0.53 13.58
C PHE A 139 10.92 -0.24 14.32
N GLY A 140 10.28 -1.16 13.59
CA GLY A 140 9.34 -2.13 14.15
C GLY A 140 10.03 -3.11 15.11
N LEU A 141 9.28 -3.67 16.07
CA LEU A 141 9.83 -4.63 17.02
C LEU A 141 10.26 -5.91 16.28
N VAL A 142 11.52 -6.32 16.41
CA VAL A 142 12.02 -7.60 15.89
C VAL A 142 12.55 -8.41 17.04
N ARG A 143 12.36 -9.74 17.02
CA ARG A 143 12.85 -10.65 18.05
C ARG A 143 13.64 -11.80 17.42
N ASP A 144 14.64 -12.28 18.14
CA ASP A 144 15.42 -13.44 17.71
C ASP A 144 14.73 -14.78 18.02
N GLY A 145 15.41 -15.89 17.77
CA GLY A 145 14.89 -17.24 18.04
C GLY A 145 14.69 -17.56 19.53
N HIS A 146 15.29 -16.79 20.43
CA HIS A 146 15.12 -16.88 21.89
C HIS A 146 14.01 -15.99 22.40
N GLY A 147 13.48 -15.11 21.54
CA GLY A 147 12.48 -14.14 21.92
C GLY A 147 13.08 -12.96 22.66
N ASP A 148 14.32 -12.56 22.34
CA ASP A 148 14.95 -11.31 22.79
C ASP A 148 14.82 -10.22 21.72
N PRO A 149 14.65 -8.93 22.09
CA PRO A 149 14.52 -7.86 21.11
C PRO A 149 15.81 -7.66 20.31
N ILE A 150 15.69 -7.47 19.01
CA ILE A 150 16.80 -7.15 18.12
C ILE A 150 16.80 -5.64 17.86
N ASP A 151 17.92 -4.99 18.15
CA ASP A 151 18.17 -3.62 17.68
C ASP A 151 18.51 -3.64 16.18
N MET A 152 17.64 -3.03 15.38
CA MET A 152 17.77 -3.03 13.92
C MET A 152 18.88 -2.12 13.44
N ARG A 153 19.19 -1.01 14.12
CA ARG A 153 20.22 -0.05 13.68
C ARG A 153 21.61 -0.69 13.54
N PRO A 154 22.19 -1.32 14.58
CA PRO A 154 23.51 -1.95 14.45
C PRO A 154 23.49 -3.13 13.48
N ARG A 155 22.35 -3.84 13.35
CA ARG A 155 22.19 -4.95 12.42
C ARG A 155 22.32 -4.50 10.96
N ILE A 156 21.51 -3.53 10.53
CA ILE A 156 21.55 -3.01 9.17
C ILE A 156 22.88 -2.30 8.89
N MET A 157 23.40 -1.54 9.86
CA MET A 157 24.71 -0.90 9.75
C MET A 157 25.85 -1.91 9.61
N GLY A 158 25.71 -3.13 10.14
CA GLY A 158 26.69 -4.20 10.01
C GLY A 158 26.75 -4.82 8.61
N GLN A 159 25.66 -4.73 7.84
CA GLN A 159 25.53 -5.36 6.52
C GLN A 159 25.89 -4.44 5.36
N ILE A 160 26.01 -3.15 5.63
CA ILE A 160 26.49 -2.15 4.67
C ILE A 160 27.99 -2.37 4.41
N GLY A 161 28.37 -2.42 3.13
CA GLY A 161 29.75 -2.59 2.68
C GLY A 161 30.53 -1.26 2.61
N GLY A 162 31.76 -1.32 2.08
CA GLY A 162 32.57 -0.12 1.81
C GLY A 162 32.16 0.63 0.54
N ASP A 163 31.34 0.00 -0.29
CA ASP A 163 30.74 0.49 -1.53
C ASP A 163 29.56 1.44 -1.30
N VAL A 164 29.14 1.67 -0.05
CA VAL A 164 27.94 2.45 0.27
C VAL A 164 27.97 3.88 -0.26
N GLU A 165 29.09 4.58 -0.10
CA GLU A 165 29.20 5.98 -0.53
C GLU A 165 29.07 6.10 -2.05
N ALA A 166 29.63 5.15 -2.79
CA ALA A 166 29.51 5.10 -4.24
C ALA A 166 28.09 4.78 -4.71
N LEU A 167 27.34 3.99 -3.93
CA LEU A 167 25.99 3.54 -4.30
C LEU A 167 24.87 4.47 -3.84
N THR A 168 25.04 5.17 -2.71
CA THR A 168 23.98 6.02 -2.11
C THR A 168 24.35 7.49 -2.03
N GLY A 169 25.62 7.85 -2.22
CA GLY A 169 26.12 9.20 -1.96
C GLY A 169 26.29 9.53 -0.47
N HIS A 170 26.06 8.56 0.43
CA HIS A 170 26.20 8.75 1.88
C HIS A 170 27.35 7.93 2.44
N THR A 171 28.18 8.58 3.24
CA THR A 171 29.24 7.92 4.00
C THR A 171 28.65 7.07 5.12
N ARG A 172 29.39 6.04 5.54
CA ARG A 172 29.02 5.24 6.72
C ARG A 172 28.96 6.08 8.01
N ALA A 173 29.64 7.22 8.06
CA ALA A 173 29.59 8.13 9.21
C ALA A 173 28.26 8.89 9.25
N GLU A 174 27.82 9.44 8.12
CA GLU A 174 26.52 10.11 7.98
C GLU A 174 25.36 9.17 8.26
N MET A 175 25.41 7.93 7.75
CA MET A 175 24.34 6.96 8.02
C MET A 175 24.18 6.63 9.50
N ARG A 176 25.26 6.69 10.31
CA ARG A 176 25.15 6.44 11.75
C ARG A 176 24.35 7.52 12.48
N THR A 177 24.32 8.74 11.97
CA THR A 177 23.64 9.89 12.58
C THR A 177 22.23 10.12 12.03
N MET A 178 21.85 9.42 10.96
CA MET A 178 20.49 9.46 10.40
C MET A 178 19.44 9.00 11.42
N ASN A 179 18.24 9.59 11.37
CA ASN A 179 17.07 9.04 12.04
C ASN A 179 16.70 7.67 11.43
N ASP A 180 15.82 6.91 12.07
CA ASP A 180 15.50 5.54 11.64
C ASP A 180 14.87 5.48 10.24
N ARG A 181 14.04 6.46 9.87
CA ARG A 181 13.42 6.52 8.53
C ARG A 181 14.47 6.72 7.45
N ASP A 182 15.36 7.69 7.62
CA ASP A 182 16.39 8.01 6.64
C ASP A 182 17.41 6.88 6.54
N LEU A 183 17.78 6.28 7.67
CA LEU A 183 18.65 5.11 7.71
C LEU A 183 18.01 3.91 7.00
N ALA A 184 16.73 3.63 7.25
CA ALA A 184 15.99 2.54 6.61
C ALA A 184 15.85 2.75 5.09
N SER A 185 15.53 3.97 4.67
CA SER A 185 15.40 4.34 3.25
C SER A 185 16.74 4.22 2.53
N THR A 186 17.81 4.76 3.12
CA THR A 186 19.18 4.68 2.55
C THR A 186 19.68 3.23 2.51
N PHE A 187 19.32 2.41 3.50
CA PHE A 187 19.63 0.99 3.50
C PHE A 187 18.93 0.23 2.36
N ALA A 188 17.64 0.50 2.13
CA ALA A 188 16.91 -0.07 1.00
C ALA A 188 17.53 0.37 -0.34
N GLN A 189 17.86 1.67 -0.47
CA GLN A 189 18.53 2.22 -1.66
C GLN A 189 19.90 1.60 -1.92
N TYR A 190 20.70 1.37 -0.87
CA TYR A 190 22.01 0.72 -1.01
C TYR A 190 21.88 -0.65 -1.65
N TYR A 191 20.92 -1.47 -1.21
CA TYR A 191 20.70 -2.78 -1.78
C TYR A 191 20.03 -2.76 -3.15
N ASP A 192 19.13 -1.81 -3.40
CA ASP A 192 18.54 -1.60 -4.72
C ASP A 192 19.61 -1.31 -5.77
N ARG A 193 20.49 -0.34 -5.49
CA ARG A 193 21.60 0.02 -6.38
C ARG A 193 22.61 -1.12 -6.53
N LYS A 194 22.88 -1.87 -5.46
CA LYS A 194 23.73 -3.06 -5.52
C LYS A 194 23.11 -4.15 -6.38
N TYR A 195 21.79 -4.33 -6.29
CA TYR A 195 21.03 -5.29 -7.06
C TYR A 195 21.02 -4.92 -8.54
N ASP A 196 20.73 -3.65 -8.87
CA ASP A 196 20.67 -3.13 -10.24
C ASP A 196 22.03 -3.21 -10.95
N ALA A 197 23.12 -2.97 -10.23
CA ALA A 197 24.47 -3.00 -10.78
C ALA A 197 24.96 -4.40 -11.21
N ILE A 198 24.24 -5.48 -10.87
CA ILE A 198 24.66 -6.85 -11.17
C ILE A 198 24.58 -7.12 -12.68
N SER A 199 25.65 -7.71 -13.21
CA SER A 199 25.77 -8.19 -14.58
C SER A 199 26.10 -9.68 -14.59
N ILE A 200 25.40 -10.46 -15.40
CA ILE A 200 25.66 -11.90 -15.61
C ILE A 200 25.62 -12.14 -17.13
N PRO A 201 26.72 -11.84 -17.83
CA PRO A 201 26.78 -11.91 -19.29
C PRO A 201 26.43 -13.28 -19.86
N GLU A 202 26.76 -14.36 -19.16
CA GLU A 202 26.49 -15.74 -19.57
C GLU A 202 24.99 -16.04 -19.70
N LYS A 203 24.15 -15.22 -19.07
CA LYS A 203 22.68 -15.31 -19.12
C LYS A 203 22.04 -14.07 -19.76
N ASN A 204 22.84 -13.22 -20.42
CA ASN A 204 22.40 -11.96 -21.01
C ASN A 204 21.73 -11.00 -20.01
N ILE A 205 22.14 -11.04 -18.75
CA ILE A 205 21.66 -10.12 -17.71
C ILE A 205 22.63 -8.95 -17.66
N ALA A 206 22.15 -7.76 -18.04
CA ALA A 206 22.91 -6.51 -17.97
C ALA A 206 22.57 -5.73 -16.69
N PRO A 207 23.46 -4.81 -16.25
CA PRO A 207 23.10 -3.84 -15.22
C PRO A 207 21.85 -3.06 -15.62
N ILE A 208 20.97 -2.82 -14.67
CA ILE A 208 19.79 -1.96 -14.88
C ILE A 208 20.28 -0.52 -14.82
N THR A 209 20.11 0.23 -15.91
CA THR A 209 20.55 1.63 -16.01
C THR A 209 19.49 2.58 -15.47
N GLU A 210 19.86 3.82 -15.12
CA GLU A 210 18.89 4.84 -14.65
C GLU A 210 17.75 5.13 -15.64
N ALA A 211 17.97 4.89 -16.95
CA ALA A 211 16.94 5.00 -17.99
C ALA A 211 15.95 3.82 -18.03
N GLN A 212 16.27 2.72 -17.34
CA GLN A 212 15.43 1.53 -17.15
C GLN A 212 15.05 1.36 -15.67
N ALA A 213 15.38 2.33 -14.82
CA ALA A 213 15.29 2.20 -13.38
C ALA A 213 13.83 2.04 -12.94
N ARG A 214 13.66 1.11 -11.99
CA ARG A 214 12.46 0.95 -11.19
C ARG A 214 12.12 2.29 -10.49
N PRO A 215 10.86 2.51 -10.07
CA PRO A 215 10.54 3.62 -9.19
C PRO A 215 11.59 3.66 -8.06
N ALA A 216 12.10 4.86 -7.73
CA ALA A 216 13.09 4.94 -6.66
C ALA A 216 12.54 4.25 -5.40
N PRO A 217 13.33 3.41 -4.72
CA PRO A 217 12.88 2.72 -3.51
C PRO A 217 12.31 3.75 -2.55
N VAL A 218 11.21 3.38 -1.88
CA VAL A 218 10.34 4.29 -1.13
C VAL A 218 11.16 5.33 -0.38
N GLN A 219 11.17 6.56 -0.90
CA GLN A 219 11.95 7.65 -0.33
C GLN A 219 11.22 8.24 0.87
N ALA A 220 11.99 8.75 1.83
CA ALA A 220 11.44 9.62 2.86
C ALA A 220 10.76 10.81 2.17
N ALA A 221 9.46 11.03 2.44
CA ALA A 221 8.83 12.29 2.09
C ALA A 221 9.66 13.43 2.73
N PRO A 222 9.88 14.56 2.04
CA PRO A 222 10.73 15.62 2.56
C PRO A 222 10.12 16.16 3.85
N THR A 223 10.73 15.78 4.97
CA THR A 223 10.52 16.47 6.24
C THR A 223 11.11 17.85 6.04
N GLN A 224 10.30 18.91 6.16
CA GLN A 224 10.82 20.27 6.18
C GLN A 224 11.92 20.34 7.23
N THR A 225 13.16 20.49 6.76
CA THR A 225 14.33 20.72 7.58
C THR A 225 14.19 22.10 8.21
N VAL A 226 13.69 22.15 9.44
CA VAL A 226 13.99 23.28 10.30
C VAL A 226 15.47 23.15 10.68
N ALA A 227 16.31 23.96 10.04
CA ALA A 227 17.73 24.02 10.31
C ALA A 227 18.01 24.22 11.82
N PRO A 228 19.07 23.61 12.37
CA PRO A 228 19.40 23.73 13.78
C PRO A 228 20.15 25.04 14.04
N ALA A 229 19.46 26.07 14.50
CA ALA A 229 20.08 27.23 15.11
C ALA A 229 19.12 27.91 16.10
N ALA A 230 19.29 27.61 17.39
CA ALA A 230 18.98 28.42 18.59
C ALA A 230 18.43 27.58 19.75
N GLN A 231 19.18 26.56 20.19
CA GLN A 231 19.14 26.10 21.59
C GLN A 231 20.35 26.68 22.31
N ALA A 232 20.27 27.95 22.68
CA ALA A 232 21.18 28.59 23.63
C ALA A 232 20.54 29.88 24.17
N ALA A 233 19.51 29.76 25.01
CA ALA A 233 19.12 30.75 26.03
C ALA A 233 17.79 30.34 26.73
N VAL A 234 17.78 29.25 27.49
CA VAL A 234 16.75 29.06 28.54
C VAL A 234 17.44 28.54 29.80
N ALA A 235 18.26 29.41 30.39
CA ALA A 235 18.78 29.25 31.73
C ALA A 235 18.95 30.64 32.33
N THR A 236 17.85 31.22 32.81
CA THR A 236 17.78 32.21 33.90
C THR A 236 16.34 32.70 34.03
N GLY A 237 15.76 32.60 35.23
CA GLY A 237 14.51 33.30 35.57
C GLY A 237 13.36 32.44 36.08
N ALA A 238 13.60 31.56 37.05
CA ALA A 238 12.55 31.17 37.99
C ALA A 238 12.40 32.27 39.07
N ALA A 239 11.16 32.48 39.54
CA ALA A 239 10.69 33.47 40.53
C ALA A 239 10.61 34.91 39.99
N THR A 240 9.44 35.46 39.70
CA THR A 240 8.42 36.02 40.63
C THR A 240 7.29 36.43 39.66
N ILE A 241 5.97 36.23 39.85
CA ILE A 241 5.07 36.93 40.76
C ILE A 241 3.75 36.12 40.81
N ALA A 242 3.23 35.88 42.01
CA ALA A 242 1.91 35.35 42.24
C ALA A 242 0.85 36.47 42.27
N ALA A 243 -0.38 36.08 41.96
CA ALA A 243 -1.65 36.75 42.25
C ALA A 243 -2.05 37.98 41.40
N THR A 244 -2.99 37.75 40.48
CA THR A 244 -4.30 38.43 40.47
C THR A 244 -5.25 37.68 39.56
N ALA A 245 -6.34 37.17 40.13
CA ALA A 245 -7.46 36.61 39.41
C ALA A 245 -8.43 37.75 39.05
N THR A 246 -8.76 37.91 37.77
CA THR A 246 -10.09 38.33 37.31
C THR A 246 -10.19 38.27 35.78
N ALA A 247 -11.40 37.91 35.34
CA ALA A 247 -11.99 38.12 34.02
C ALA A 247 -11.51 37.24 32.85
N ALA A 248 -12.48 36.49 32.33
CA ALA A 248 -12.48 35.78 31.07
C ALA A 248 -11.92 36.62 29.93
N ALA A 249 -10.86 36.13 29.30
CA ALA A 249 -10.42 36.54 27.98
C ALA A 249 -10.12 35.26 27.18
N ALA A 250 -10.83 35.09 26.07
CA ALA A 250 -10.62 34.01 25.12
C ALA A 250 -9.15 33.95 24.70
N LYS A 251 -8.54 32.77 24.80
CA LYS A 251 -7.18 32.51 24.28
C LYS A 251 -7.22 32.50 22.75
N PRO A 252 -6.16 32.98 22.07
CA PRO A 252 -6.08 32.93 20.62
C PRO A 252 -5.93 31.48 20.12
N ASP A 253 -6.54 31.19 18.98
CA ASP A 253 -6.68 29.88 18.33
C ASP A 253 -5.35 29.14 18.20
N ALA A 254 -5.11 28.17 19.08
CA ALA A 254 -4.04 27.20 18.91
C ALA A 254 -4.51 26.09 17.95
N PRO A 255 -3.68 25.68 16.97
CA PRO A 255 -3.99 24.58 16.06
C PRO A 255 -4.31 23.29 16.83
N GLY A 256 -5.37 22.57 16.43
CA GLY A 256 -5.76 21.31 17.09
C GLY A 256 -4.65 20.25 17.08
N ILE A 257 -4.62 19.40 18.10
CA ILE A 257 -3.61 18.35 18.26
C ILE A 257 -3.94 17.18 17.32
N SER A 258 -2.98 16.80 16.47
CA SER A 258 -3.03 15.55 15.70
C SER A 258 -2.40 14.42 16.52
N LEU A 259 -2.95 13.21 16.48
CA LEU A 259 -2.45 12.05 17.21
C LEU A 259 -1.84 11.04 16.25
N ASP A 260 -0.66 10.55 16.58
CA ASP A 260 0.10 9.59 15.77
C ASP A 260 0.50 8.36 16.59
N ALA A 261 0.57 8.48 17.92
CA ALA A 261 1.21 7.49 18.78
C ALA A 261 0.49 6.13 18.79
N ALA A 262 -0.84 6.10 18.82
CA ALA A 262 -1.62 4.86 18.80
C ALA A 262 -1.53 4.14 17.44
N TYR A 263 -1.61 4.89 16.34
CA TYR A 263 -1.44 4.36 14.99
C TYR A 263 -0.03 3.80 14.80
N ASN A 264 0.99 4.59 15.12
CA ASN A 264 2.39 4.18 15.03
C ASN A 264 2.71 2.98 15.91
N ALA A 265 2.07 2.85 17.08
CA ALA A 265 2.19 1.65 17.90
C ALA A 265 1.63 0.43 17.16
N GLY A 266 0.44 0.53 16.56
CA GLY A 266 -0.17 -0.56 15.79
C GLY A 266 0.72 -1.03 14.64
N VAL A 267 1.41 -0.09 13.98
CA VAL A 267 2.40 -0.39 12.96
C VAL A 267 3.66 -1.03 13.54
N LYS A 268 4.21 -0.49 14.64
CA LYS A 268 5.43 -0.98 15.30
C LYS A 268 5.30 -2.42 15.80
N TYR A 269 4.12 -2.76 16.31
CA TYR A 269 3.86 -4.03 16.99
C TYR A 269 2.98 -4.97 16.16
N ASP A 270 2.89 -4.79 14.85
CA ASP A 270 2.01 -5.57 13.97
C ASP A 270 2.39 -7.06 13.85
N ASN A 271 3.55 -7.46 14.38
CA ASN A 271 4.00 -8.84 14.51
C ASN A 271 3.79 -9.43 15.91
N VAL A 272 3.32 -8.63 16.86
CA VAL A 272 3.06 -9.06 18.24
C VAL A 272 1.85 -9.99 18.27
N LYS A 273 2.04 -11.15 18.90
CA LYS A 273 1.04 -12.22 18.95
C LYS A 273 0.13 -12.07 20.16
N TYR A 274 -0.99 -12.78 20.15
CA TYR A 274 -1.88 -12.83 21.30
C TYR A 274 -1.36 -13.81 22.36
N ALA A 275 -1.37 -13.40 23.62
CA ALA A 275 -1.21 -14.30 24.77
C ALA A 275 -1.98 -13.79 25.98
N ILE A 276 -2.44 -14.73 26.81
CA ILE A 276 -3.02 -14.42 28.12
C ILE A 276 -2.36 -15.28 29.18
N ASN A 277 -2.26 -14.75 30.39
CA ASN A 277 -1.68 -15.45 31.53
C ASN A 277 -2.70 -16.35 32.24
N ILE A 278 -3.27 -17.30 31.49
CA ILE A 278 -4.22 -18.29 31.99
C ILE A 278 -3.71 -19.66 31.57
N GLU A 279 -3.19 -20.46 32.50
CA GLU A 279 -2.51 -21.73 32.19
C GLU A 279 -3.35 -22.72 31.37
N SER A 280 -4.68 -22.70 31.56
CA SER A 280 -5.62 -23.55 30.81
C SER A 280 -5.97 -23.04 29.40
N SER A 281 -5.50 -21.86 29.01
CA SER A 281 -5.79 -21.26 27.70
C SER A 281 -4.83 -21.78 26.62
N GLN A 282 -5.35 -21.97 25.40
CA GLN A 282 -4.55 -22.21 24.20
C GLN A 282 -3.56 -21.05 23.87
N TYR A 283 -3.84 -19.87 24.43
CA TYR A 283 -3.01 -18.69 24.28
C TYR A 283 -2.01 -18.50 25.44
N TYR A 284 -1.88 -19.48 26.33
CA TYR A 284 -0.81 -19.49 27.33
C TYR A 284 0.54 -19.68 26.64
N ARG A 285 1.55 -18.93 27.11
CA ARG A 285 2.92 -18.94 26.55
C ARG A 285 3.99 -19.21 27.63
N GLY A 286 3.58 -19.72 28.78
CA GLY A 286 4.47 -20.05 29.89
C GLY A 286 4.57 -18.93 30.94
N LYS A 287 5.21 -19.27 32.06
CA LYS A 287 5.36 -18.37 33.20
C LYS A 287 6.17 -17.13 32.81
N GLY A 288 5.62 -15.95 33.11
CA GLY A 288 6.28 -14.66 32.85
C GLY A 288 5.76 -13.89 31.62
N VAL A 289 4.96 -14.53 30.75
CA VAL A 289 4.26 -13.85 29.65
C VAL A 289 2.89 -13.40 30.12
N THR A 290 2.71 -12.10 30.35
CA THR A 290 1.55 -11.59 31.11
C THR A 290 0.37 -11.18 30.24
N GLY A 291 0.53 -11.09 28.92
CA GLY A 291 -0.45 -10.47 28.03
C GLY A 291 -0.59 -8.95 28.24
N LYS A 292 0.18 -8.35 29.16
CA LYS A 292 0.11 -6.92 29.53
C LYS A 292 1.35 -6.13 29.16
N ASN A 293 2.31 -6.76 28.47
CA ASN A 293 3.56 -6.13 28.07
C ASN A 293 3.81 -6.38 26.59
N VAL A 294 3.51 -5.38 25.76
CA VAL A 294 3.64 -5.47 24.30
C VAL A 294 5.07 -5.81 23.88
N ASP A 295 6.05 -5.31 24.64
CA ASP A 295 7.43 -5.46 24.28
C ASP A 295 7.83 -6.92 24.33
N GLN A 296 7.22 -7.78 25.16
CA GLN A 296 7.44 -9.25 25.22
C GLN A 296 7.11 -10.00 23.91
N GLY A 297 6.58 -9.32 22.89
CA GLY A 297 6.13 -9.96 21.65
C GLY A 297 4.76 -10.65 21.78
N TYR A 298 4.13 -10.49 22.95
CA TYR A 298 2.81 -11.04 23.24
C TYR A 298 1.93 -10.05 23.99
N ILE A 299 0.67 -9.89 23.57
CA ILE A 299 -0.27 -8.99 24.24
C ILE A 299 -1.72 -9.43 24.09
N ASP A 300 -2.52 -9.27 25.15
CA ASP A 300 -3.97 -9.46 25.11
C ASP A 300 -4.70 -8.19 24.67
N CYS A 301 -6.02 -8.28 24.50
CA CYS A 301 -6.83 -7.17 23.98
C CYS A 301 -6.79 -5.93 24.90
N SER A 302 -6.91 -6.12 26.22
CA SER A 302 -6.92 -5.02 27.19
C SER A 302 -5.54 -4.45 27.46
N GLY A 303 -4.49 -5.28 27.44
CA GLY A 303 -3.10 -4.85 27.47
C GLY A 303 -2.79 -3.95 26.27
N TRP A 304 -3.27 -4.33 25.08
CA TRP A 304 -3.08 -3.56 23.86
C TRP A 304 -3.78 -2.21 23.90
N VAL A 305 -5.08 -2.20 24.24
CA VAL A 305 -5.85 -0.95 24.37
C VAL A 305 -5.28 -0.04 25.44
N GLY A 306 -4.90 -0.57 26.61
CA GLY A 306 -4.25 0.24 27.64
C GLY A 306 -2.90 0.82 27.20
N THR A 307 -2.12 0.06 26.41
CA THR A 307 -0.84 0.54 25.85
C THR A 307 -1.07 1.72 24.92
N MET A 308 -2.04 1.62 24.02
CA MET A 308 -2.39 2.71 23.10
C MET A 308 -2.96 3.93 23.82
N LEU A 309 -3.83 3.74 24.81
CA LEU A 309 -4.39 4.84 25.60
C LEU A 309 -3.32 5.63 26.34
N ASN A 310 -2.43 4.94 27.05
CA ASN A 310 -1.35 5.61 27.79
C ASN A 310 -0.44 6.42 26.84
N LYS A 311 -0.07 5.83 25.69
CA LYS A 311 0.72 6.52 24.66
C LYS A 311 -0.01 7.75 24.10
N THR A 312 -1.32 7.65 23.90
CA THR A 312 -2.15 8.74 23.38
C THR A 312 -2.28 9.88 24.38
N GLN A 313 -2.49 9.56 25.66
CA GLN A 313 -2.52 10.55 26.75
C GLN A 313 -1.18 11.26 26.91
N ASP A 314 -0.06 10.52 26.85
CA ASP A 314 1.29 11.09 26.88
C ASP A 314 1.54 12.03 25.70
N GLU A 315 1.13 11.63 24.49
CA GLU A 315 1.22 12.45 23.28
C GLU A 315 0.38 13.74 23.40
N ILE A 316 -0.84 13.65 23.93
CA ILE A 316 -1.69 14.83 24.16
C ILE A 316 -1.02 15.78 25.15
N ASN A 317 -0.52 15.29 26.27
CA ASN A 317 0.18 16.11 27.26
C ASN A 317 1.41 16.81 26.64
N GLN A 318 2.19 16.05 25.86
CA GLN A 318 3.37 16.56 25.18
C GLN A 318 3.00 17.66 24.17
N LYS A 319 2.05 17.40 23.28
CA LYS A 319 1.64 18.35 22.22
C LYS A 319 0.86 19.55 22.79
N ALA A 320 0.17 19.39 23.93
CA ALA A 320 -0.49 20.49 24.63
C ALA A 320 0.47 21.38 25.43
N GLY A 321 1.71 20.92 25.68
CA GLY A 321 2.69 21.63 26.52
C GLY A 321 2.27 21.75 28.00
N ARG A 322 1.27 20.97 28.44
CA ARG A 322 0.72 20.95 29.80
C ARG A 322 0.11 19.59 30.09
N ALA A 323 -0.03 19.25 31.38
CA ALA A 323 -0.81 18.09 31.78
C ALA A 323 -2.30 18.32 31.44
N VAL A 324 -2.83 17.51 30.53
CA VAL A 324 -4.26 17.30 30.30
C VAL A 324 -4.71 16.08 31.10
N PHE A 325 -3.94 14.99 31.02
CA PHE A 325 -4.11 13.76 31.80
C PHE A 325 -3.01 13.63 32.85
N ALA A 326 -3.35 13.30 34.09
CA ALA A 326 -2.41 12.97 35.15
C ALA A 326 -1.98 11.49 35.10
N ASP A 327 -0.92 11.12 35.82
CA ASP A 327 -0.50 9.72 35.93
C ASP A 327 -1.57 8.81 36.57
N ALA A 328 -2.51 9.39 37.32
CA ALA A 328 -3.65 8.66 37.86
C ALA A 328 -4.67 8.23 36.79
N ASP A 329 -4.74 8.96 35.67
CA ASP A 329 -5.64 8.70 34.55
C ASP A 329 -5.10 7.62 33.60
N LYS A 330 -3.83 7.21 33.80
CA LYS A 330 -3.20 6.15 33.02
C LYS A 330 -3.74 4.78 33.40
N ILE A 331 -3.93 3.94 32.39
CA ILE A 331 -4.32 2.55 32.55
C ILE A 331 -3.18 1.76 33.20
N LYS A 332 -3.47 1.21 34.39
CA LYS A 332 -2.57 0.29 35.10
C LYS A 332 -2.65 -1.11 34.50
N LEU A 333 -1.87 -1.34 33.44
CA LEU A 333 -1.92 -2.54 32.58
C LEU A 333 -1.95 -3.87 33.34
N GLY A 334 -1.20 -4.01 34.43
CA GLY A 334 -1.14 -5.25 35.22
C GLY A 334 -2.46 -5.68 35.88
N PHE A 335 -3.43 -4.77 35.99
CA PHE A 335 -4.70 -5.00 36.70
C PHE A 335 -5.94 -4.70 35.84
N ALA A 336 -5.74 -4.16 34.62
CA ALA A 336 -6.82 -3.71 33.76
C ALA A 336 -7.35 -4.85 32.87
N GLY A 337 -8.57 -5.29 33.14
CA GLY A 337 -9.36 -6.14 32.24
C GLY A 337 -10.18 -5.32 31.24
N SER A 338 -10.67 -5.98 30.18
CA SER A 338 -11.41 -5.36 29.08
C SER A 338 -12.62 -4.56 29.58
N GLY A 339 -13.48 -5.18 30.39
CA GLY A 339 -14.62 -4.49 30.99
C GLY A 339 -14.23 -3.36 31.95
N GLY A 340 -13.12 -3.51 32.68
CA GLY A 340 -12.63 -2.50 33.61
C GLY A 340 -12.21 -1.20 32.92
N ILE A 341 -11.53 -1.29 31.78
CA ILE A 341 -11.12 -0.12 31.00
C ILE A 341 -12.34 0.67 30.50
N VAL A 342 -13.34 -0.02 29.94
CA VAL A 342 -14.56 0.66 29.45
C VAL A 342 -15.36 1.26 30.61
N HIS A 343 -15.43 0.57 31.75
CA HIS A 343 -16.13 1.06 32.92
C HIS A 343 -15.51 2.34 33.48
N GLU A 344 -14.18 2.39 33.60
CA GLU A 344 -13.50 3.58 34.13
C GLU A 344 -13.64 4.76 33.15
N ALA A 345 -13.45 4.53 31.85
CA ALA A 345 -13.70 5.54 30.83
C ALA A 345 -15.14 6.11 30.91
N TYR A 346 -16.13 5.26 31.19
CA TYR A 346 -17.52 5.70 31.39
C TYR A 346 -17.68 6.52 32.67
N LYS A 347 -17.10 6.08 33.78
CA LYS A 347 -17.16 6.82 35.05
C LYS A 347 -16.58 8.23 34.91
N ASP A 348 -15.51 8.36 34.16
CA ASP A 348 -14.82 9.64 33.99
C ASP A 348 -15.52 10.55 32.98
N SER A 349 -15.96 9.99 31.85
CA SER A 349 -16.55 10.77 30.75
C SER A 349 -18.06 11.00 30.86
N GLY A 350 -18.77 10.14 31.58
CA GLY A 350 -20.24 10.03 31.53
C GLY A 350 -20.77 9.47 30.20
N VAL A 351 -19.91 9.12 29.24
CA VAL A 351 -20.30 8.63 27.91
C VAL A 351 -20.38 7.11 27.92
N LEU A 352 -21.56 6.55 27.64
CA LEU A 352 -21.75 5.12 27.42
C LEU A 352 -22.68 4.88 26.23
N LEU A 353 -22.10 4.70 25.05
CA LEU A 353 -22.86 4.30 23.87
C LEU A 353 -23.10 2.81 23.92
N LYS A 354 -24.34 2.41 23.63
CA LYS A 354 -24.71 1.01 23.46
C LYS A 354 -24.74 0.65 21.98
N ARG A 355 -24.87 -0.64 21.67
CA ARG A 355 -24.89 -1.19 20.31
C ARG A 355 -25.62 -0.32 19.28
N ASP A 356 -26.87 0.05 19.55
CA ASP A 356 -27.68 0.80 18.57
C ASP A 356 -27.15 2.22 18.31
N ASP A 357 -26.52 2.84 19.32
CA ASP A 357 -25.86 4.15 19.16
C ASP A 357 -24.51 4.03 18.46
N ILE A 358 -23.73 2.98 18.77
CA ILE A 358 -22.44 2.70 18.12
C ILE A 358 -22.62 2.47 16.61
N LEU A 359 -23.73 1.84 16.21
CA LEU A 359 -24.02 1.55 14.81
C LEU A 359 -24.46 2.79 13.99
N LYS A 360 -24.68 3.95 14.64
CA LYS A 360 -25.04 5.18 13.95
C LYS A 360 -23.81 5.79 13.24
N PRO A 361 -23.96 6.32 12.01
CA PRO A 361 -22.87 7.00 11.34
C PRO A 361 -22.30 8.14 12.18
N GLY A 362 -20.97 8.24 12.27
CA GLY A 362 -20.28 9.30 13.01
C GLY A 362 -20.31 9.17 14.54
N ALA A 363 -20.88 8.09 15.10
CA ALA A 363 -20.93 7.90 16.55
C ALA A 363 -19.57 7.66 17.20
N LEU A 364 -18.62 7.08 16.44
CA LEU A 364 -17.29 6.74 16.92
C LEU A 364 -16.30 7.86 16.61
N LYS A 365 -15.54 8.27 17.64
CA LYS A 365 -14.47 9.27 17.54
C LYS A 365 -13.11 8.62 17.81
N GLU A 366 -12.06 9.21 17.26
CA GLU A 366 -10.68 8.85 17.57
C GLU A 366 -10.45 8.82 19.10
N GLY A 367 -9.80 7.75 19.57
CA GLY A 367 -9.51 7.52 20.98
C GLY A 367 -10.62 6.84 21.78
N MET A 368 -11.83 6.66 21.23
CA MET A 368 -12.89 5.92 21.92
C MET A 368 -12.51 4.45 22.08
N VAL A 369 -12.90 3.86 23.21
CA VAL A 369 -12.78 2.40 23.44
C VAL A 369 -14.14 1.73 23.30
N ILE A 370 -14.14 0.51 22.78
CA ILE A 370 -15.35 -0.29 22.59
C ILE A 370 -15.11 -1.67 23.18
N GLY A 371 -15.90 -2.02 24.19
CA GLY A 371 -15.95 -3.37 24.75
C GLY A 371 -17.05 -4.21 24.12
N LEU A 372 -16.73 -5.47 23.86
CA LEU A 372 -17.63 -6.47 23.30
C LEU A 372 -17.84 -7.61 24.30
N ASP A 373 -19.10 -7.96 24.55
CA ASP A 373 -19.49 -9.25 25.14
C ASP A 373 -19.83 -10.19 23.98
N THR A 374 -18.90 -11.10 23.67
CA THR A 374 -19.11 -12.14 22.66
C THR A 374 -19.65 -13.44 23.25
N ALA A 375 -19.97 -13.46 24.56
CA ALA A 375 -20.41 -14.60 25.34
C ALA A 375 -19.45 -15.80 25.28
N LYS A 376 -18.16 -15.57 25.03
CA LYS A 376 -17.15 -16.63 24.90
C LYS A 376 -16.45 -16.96 26.20
N THR A 377 -16.41 -16.02 27.14
CA THR A 377 -15.69 -16.21 28.41
C THR A 377 -16.61 -15.96 29.62
N LYS A 378 -16.32 -16.64 30.73
CA LYS A 378 -17.08 -16.55 31.99
C LYS A 378 -16.41 -15.69 33.05
N HIS A 379 -15.25 -15.10 32.76
CA HIS A 379 -14.34 -14.48 33.73
C HIS A 379 -14.34 -12.96 33.70
N GLU A 380 -15.31 -12.33 33.04
CA GLU A 380 -15.33 -10.88 32.81
C GLU A 380 -16.29 -10.17 33.74
N HIS A 381 -15.80 -9.11 34.37
CA HIS A 381 -16.42 -8.54 35.57
C HIS A 381 -17.45 -7.45 35.30
N TRP A 382 -17.32 -6.70 34.19
CA TRP A 382 -18.23 -5.59 33.87
C TRP A 382 -18.90 -5.79 32.52
N ASN A 383 -20.23 -5.90 32.53
CA ASN A 383 -21.08 -6.16 31.36
C ASN A 383 -20.72 -7.42 30.52
N GLY A 384 -19.94 -8.35 31.07
CA GLY A 384 -19.50 -9.56 30.36
C GLY A 384 -18.51 -9.28 29.22
N ILE A 385 -17.90 -8.09 29.18
CA ILE A 385 -17.02 -7.66 28.10
C ILE A 385 -15.76 -8.55 28.06
N ASP A 386 -15.64 -9.39 27.04
CA ASP A 386 -14.55 -10.36 26.84
C ASP A 386 -13.54 -9.95 25.77
N HIS A 387 -13.83 -8.86 25.05
CA HIS A 387 -12.91 -8.26 24.10
C HIS A 387 -13.01 -6.74 24.14
N ILE A 388 -11.91 -6.04 23.86
CA ILE A 388 -11.88 -4.57 23.80
C ILE A 388 -11.05 -4.11 22.61
N VAL A 389 -11.49 -3.02 22.01
CA VAL A 389 -10.81 -2.36 20.89
C VAL A 389 -10.74 -0.85 21.11
N MET A 390 -9.87 -0.17 20.38
CA MET A 390 -9.76 1.29 20.39
C MET A 390 -9.89 1.85 18.97
N VAL A 391 -10.62 2.94 18.83
CA VAL A 391 -10.70 3.72 17.60
C VAL A 391 -9.41 4.54 17.47
N VAL A 392 -8.67 4.34 16.38
CA VAL A 392 -7.47 5.11 16.04
C VAL A 392 -7.66 5.78 14.69
N ARG A 393 -6.87 6.79 14.38
CA ARG A 393 -6.91 7.44 13.06
C ARG A 393 -5.62 7.17 12.33
N ASP A 394 -5.72 6.86 11.05
CA ASP A 394 -4.56 6.82 10.18
C ASP A 394 -4.16 8.26 9.81
N PRO A 395 -2.95 8.72 10.18
CA PRO A 395 -2.52 10.08 9.88
C PRO A 395 -2.32 10.33 8.38
N ASN A 396 -2.20 9.28 7.56
CA ASN A 396 -1.97 9.40 6.12
C ASN A 396 -3.27 9.54 5.33
N THR A 397 -4.33 8.83 5.76
CA THR A 397 -5.61 8.80 5.05
C THR A 397 -6.73 9.56 5.76
N ASP A 398 -6.48 10.00 7.00
CA ASP A 398 -7.46 10.60 7.91
C ASP A 398 -8.68 9.70 8.21
N LYS A 399 -8.59 8.39 7.89
CA LYS A 399 -9.66 7.43 8.16
C LYS A 399 -9.59 6.90 9.59
N LEU A 400 -10.76 6.62 10.17
CA LEU A 400 -10.84 5.93 11.45
C LEU A 400 -10.71 4.41 11.24
N LEU A 401 -9.89 3.81 12.09
CA LEU A 401 -9.63 2.38 12.16
C LEU A 401 -9.97 1.86 13.55
N ILE A 402 -10.26 0.58 13.65
CA ILE A 402 -10.30 -0.18 14.89
C ILE A 402 -8.95 -0.87 15.06
N SER A 403 -8.24 -0.54 16.13
CA SER A 403 -7.01 -1.22 16.56
C SER A 403 -7.31 -2.20 17.68
N GLN A 404 -6.81 -3.43 17.55
CA GLN A 404 -7.10 -4.52 18.48
C GLN A 404 -6.00 -5.59 18.50
N SER A 405 -5.98 -6.40 19.56
CA SER A 405 -5.20 -7.65 19.61
C SER A 405 -6.14 -8.85 19.72
N THR A 406 -6.02 -9.84 18.83
CA THR A 406 -6.90 -11.03 18.81
C THR A 406 -6.11 -12.33 18.76
N GLY A 407 -6.70 -13.42 19.26
CA GLY A 407 -6.10 -14.75 19.24
C GLY A 407 -5.53 -15.22 17.89
N LYS A 408 -6.19 -14.84 16.79
CA LYS A 408 -5.82 -15.26 15.43
C LYS A 408 -4.71 -14.40 14.82
N LEU A 409 -4.80 -13.08 14.97
CA LEU A 409 -3.97 -12.13 14.23
C LEU A 409 -2.94 -11.41 15.09
N GLY A 410 -3.03 -11.50 16.42
CA GLY A 410 -2.30 -10.60 17.31
C GLY A 410 -2.75 -9.16 17.12
N VAL A 411 -1.82 -8.22 17.23
CA VAL A 411 -2.05 -6.79 17.00
C VAL A 411 -2.31 -6.53 15.52
N HIS A 412 -3.41 -5.85 15.22
CA HIS A 412 -3.77 -5.43 13.86
C HIS A 412 -4.82 -4.31 13.90
N THR A 413 -5.04 -3.69 12.74
CA THR A 413 -6.09 -2.70 12.50
C THR A 413 -7.09 -3.17 11.45
N MET A 414 -8.26 -2.55 11.42
CA MET A 414 -9.24 -2.69 10.33
C MET A 414 -10.08 -1.41 10.22
N PRO A 415 -10.66 -1.09 9.05
CA PRO A 415 -11.57 0.05 8.93
C PRO A 415 -12.74 -0.03 9.93
N VAL A 416 -13.17 1.11 10.47
CA VAL A 416 -14.34 1.16 11.38
C VAL A 416 -15.58 0.59 10.69
N GLU A 417 -15.75 0.83 9.40
CA GLU A 417 -16.88 0.35 8.61
C GLU A 417 -16.95 -1.18 8.57
N ASP A 418 -15.79 -1.84 8.41
CA ASP A 418 -15.69 -3.30 8.39
C ASP A 418 -15.96 -3.89 9.77
N TYR A 419 -15.48 -3.23 10.83
CA TYR A 419 -15.82 -3.61 12.20
C TYR A 419 -17.33 -3.46 12.47
N LEU A 420 -17.95 -2.35 12.06
CA LEU A 420 -19.39 -2.15 12.22
C LEU A 420 -20.20 -3.18 11.42
N LYS A 421 -19.72 -3.58 10.24
CA LYS A 421 -20.32 -4.67 9.45
C LYS A 421 -20.22 -6.01 10.19
N GLN A 422 -19.04 -6.35 10.72
CA GLN A 422 -18.85 -7.54 11.53
C GLN A 422 -19.81 -7.56 12.74
N VAL A 423 -19.97 -6.42 13.42
CA VAL A 423 -20.90 -6.29 14.54
C VAL A 423 -22.34 -6.53 14.09
N LYS A 424 -22.76 -5.99 12.93
CA LYS A 424 -24.11 -6.23 12.37
C LYS A 424 -24.36 -7.71 12.07
N ASP A 425 -23.36 -8.43 11.58
CA ASP A 425 -23.42 -9.86 11.30
C ASP A 425 -23.48 -10.74 12.58
N HIS A 426 -23.24 -10.14 13.74
CA HIS A 426 -23.34 -10.78 15.05
C HIS A 426 -24.35 -10.06 15.97
N PRO A 427 -25.67 -10.30 15.79
CA PRO A 427 -26.72 -9.62 16.55
C PRO A 427 -26.69 -9.90 18.06
N ASN A 428 -26.13 -11.03 18.47
CA ASN A 428 -26.05 -11.43 19.88
C ASN A 428 -24.92 -10.75 20.65
N TRP A 429 -24.00 -10.06 19.97
CA TRP A 429 -22.92 -9.33 20.65
C TRP A 429 -23.47 -8.06 21.29
N LYS A 430 -23.15 -7.86 22.57
CA LYS A 430 -23.41 -6.58 23.25
C LYS A 430 -22.17 -5.72 23.16
N LEU A 431 -22.39 -4.43 22.92
CA LEU A 431 -21.31 -3.46 22.76
C LEU A 431 -21.52 -2.27 23.70
N PHE A 432 -20.41 -1.81 24.24
CA PHE A 432 -20.33 -0.69 25.16
C PHE A 432 -19.14 0.17 24.76
N ALA A 433 -19.38 1.39 24.29
CA ALA A 433 -18.32 2.32 23.92
C ALA A 433 -18.30 3.51 24.86
N SER A 434 -17.10 3.98 25.18
CA SER A 434 -16.88 5.14 26.04
C SER A 434 -15.69 5.97 25.57
N ASP A 435 -15.55 7.16 26.17
CA ASP A 435 -14.63 8.19 25.72
C ASP A 435 -13.55 8.52 26.77
N PRO A 436 -12.43 7.79 26.79
CA PRO A 436 -11.34 8.06 27.73
C PRO A 436 -10.59 9.38 27.43
N LEU A 437 -10.82 9.99 26.26
CA LEU A 437 -10.17 11.25 25.86
C LEU A 437 -11.09 12.46 26.01
N HIS A 438 -12.22 12.35 26.73
CA HIS A 438 -13.22 13.41 26.87
C HIS A 438 -12.62 14.76 27.34
N GLN A 439 -11.59 14.75 28.19
CA GLN A 439 -10.89 15.95 28.70
C GLN A 439 -10.09 16.71 27.64
N ALA A 440 -9.79 16.07 26.51
CA ALA A 440 -9.00 16.62 25.41
C ALA A 440 -9.83 16.88 24.15
N ARG A 441 -11.16 16.75 24.20
CA ARG A 441 -12.01 16.83 23.01
C ARG A 441 -11.92 18.18 22.32
N ASP A 442 -11.83 19.26 23.09
CA ASP A 442 -11.58 20.61 22.59
C ASP A 442 -10.26 20.72 21.80
N LEU A 443 -9.19 20.07 22.28
CA LEU A 443 -7.88 20.06 21.63
C LEU A 443 -7.87 19.22 20.35
N LEU A 444 -8.66 18.15 20.29
CA LEU A 444 -8.69 17.20 19.17
C LEU A 444 -9.67 17.61 18.06
N GLU A 445 -10.81 18.23 18.41
CA GLU A 445 -11.86 18.62 17.46
C GLU A 445 -11.50 19.87 16.65
N ASN A 446 -10.59 20.72 17.14
CA ASN A 446 -10.10 21.91 16.42
C ASN A 446 -9.15 21.61 15.23
N ARG A 447 -8.88 20.33 14.93
CA ARG A 447 -8.00 19.90 13.84
C ARG A 447 -8.52 20.27 12.44
N SER A 448 -9.85 20.37 12.26
CA SER A 448 -10.46 20.67 10.95
C SER A 448 -10.19 22.10 10.48
N GLN A 449 -10.08 23.07 11.42
CA GLN A 449 -9.79 24.48 11.10
C GLN A 449 -8.33 24.69 10.70
N THR A 450 -7.43 23.84 11.22
CA THR A 450 -6.00 23.89 10.88
C THR A 450 -5.68 23.39 9.49
N HIS A 451 -6.39 22.37 9.01
CA HIS A 451 -6.23 21.87 7.64
C HIS A 451 -6.72 22.89 6.61
N GLU A 452 -7.81 23.62 6.89
CA GLU A 452 -8.27 24.74 6.04
C GLU A 452 -7.32 25.94 6.09
N GLN A 453 -6.76 26.31 7.26
CA GLN A 453 -5.80 27.42 7.36
C GLN A 453 -4.41 27.10 6.76
N ALA A 454 -3.95 25.85 6.82
CA ALA A 454 -2.70 25.41 6.19
C ALA A 454 -2.81 25.39 4.66
N GLN A 455 -3.99 25.04 4.12
CA GLN A 455 -4.27 25.12 2.68
C GLN A 455 -4.51 26.58 2.23
N ALA A 456 -5.12 27.43 3.07
CA ALA A 456 -5.38 28.84 2.75
C ALA A 456 -4.14 29.74 2.76
N LYS A 457 -3.09 29.44 3.57
CA LYS A 457 -1.83 30.21 3.56
C LYS A 457 -0.96 30.01 2.32
N SER A 458 -1.29 29.02 1.47
CA SER A 458 -0.64 28.82 0.17
C SER A 458 -1.34 29.58 -0.97
N ALA A 459 -2.46 30.27 -0.70
CA ALA A 459 -3.28 30.90 -1.74
C ALA A 459 -3.88 32.26 -1.30
N SER A 460 -3.13 33.35 -1.49
CA SER A 460 -3.61 34.75 -1.53
C SER A 460 -2.91 35.46 -2.70
N GLU A 461 -3.51 36.15 -3.68
CA GLU A 461 -4.70 37.06 -3.78
C GLU A 461 -5.29 37.10 -5.25
N PRO A 462 -6.33 37.90 -5.66
CA PRO A 462 -7.73 38.06 -5.17
C PRO A 462 -8.90 38.07 -6.24
N LYS A 463 -10.09 37.48 -5.87
CA LYS A 463 -11.58 37.74 -6.08
C LYS A 463 -12.25 38.36 -7.36
N PRO A 464 -13.61 38.23 -7.65
CA PRO A 464 -14.73 37.69 -6.81
C PRO A 464 -15.90 36.84 -7.42
N ALA A 465 -16.47 35.99 -6.54
CA ALA A 465 -17.88 35.62 -6.25
C ALA A 465 -18.77 34.80 -7.22
N ALA A 466 -19.10 33.54 -6.85
CA ALA A 466 -20.41 33.10 -6.30
C ALA A 466 -20.47 31.58 -5.99
N GLN A 467 -20.76 31.27 -4.72
CA GLN A 467 -21.34 30.08 -4.05
C GLN A 467 -21.46 28.71 -4.77
N GLU A 468 -20.90 27.65 -4.16
CA GLU A 468 -21.63 26.47 -3.60
C GLU A 468 -20.68 25.53 -2.79
N LYS A 469 -21.22 24.85 -1.76
CA LYS A 469 -20.49 24.05 -0.73
C LYS A 469 -19.98 22.69 -1.25
N PRO A 470 -18.79 22.18 -0.85
CA PRO A 470 -18.41 20.79 -1.11
C PRO A 470 -18.90 19.86 0.01
N GLN A 471 -19.94 19.09 -0.28
CA GLN A 471 -20.28 17.84 0.42
C GLN A 471 -19.52 16.69 -0.22
N THR A 472 -18.74 15.89 0.50
CA THR A 472 -18.26 14.58 0.03
C THR A 472 -18.43 13.54 1.13
N SER A 473 -19.40 12.64 0.97
CA SER A 473 -19.58 11.45 1.81
C SER A 473 -19.71 10.22 0.92
N ASN A 474 -19.19 9.09 1.42
CA ASN A 474 -19.36 7.72 0.93
C ASN A 474 -20.81 7.37 0.54
N GLU A 475 -21.26 7.80 -0.64
CA GLU A 475 -22.59 7.45 -1.13
C GLU A 475 -22.49 6.29 -2.12
N VAL A 476 -23.19 5.19 -1.79
CA VAL A 476 -23.40 4.07 -2.71
C VAL A 476 -24.58 4.43 -3.61
N HIS A 477 -24.31 4.70 -4.89
CA HIS A 477 -25.36 5.06 -5.85
C HIS A 477 -25.69 3.91 -6.80
N LYS A 478 -26.98 3.70 -7.05
CA LYS A 478 -27.52 2.68 -7.96
C LYS A 478 -28.69 3.23 -8.74
N GLN A 479 -29.20 2.48 -9.72
CA GLN A 479 -30.35 2.86 -10.53
C GLN A 479 -31.51 3.42 -9.68
N GLY A 480 -31.95 4.65 -10.01
CA GLY A 480 -32.97 5.40 -9.26
C GLY A 480 -32.43 6.36 -8.18
N ALA A 481 -31.13 6.34 -7.87
CA ALA A 481 -30.49 7.33 -6.98
C ALA A 481 -30.46 8.73 -7.63
N HIS A 482 -30.49 9.77 -6.80
CA HIS A 482 -30.38 11.15 -7.25
C HIS A 482 -29.59 11.98 -6.22
N GLY A 483 -28.86 13.01 -6.68
CA GLY A 483 -28.12 13.93 -5.81
C GLY A 483 -26.74 14.32 -6.34
N GLU A 484 -26.04 15.15 -5.57
CA GLU A 484 -24.72 15.70 -5.92
C GLU A 484 -23.65 14.62 -6.15
N GLY A 485 -23.65 13.54 -5.37
CA GLY A 485 -22.72 12.43 -5.56
C GLY A 485 -22.89 11.74 -6.92
N VAL A 486 -24.13 11.59 -7.39
CA VAL A 486 -24.43 11.06 -8.73
C VAL A 486 -23.95 12.03 -9.81
N ARG A 487 -24.19 13.34 -9.62
CA ARG A 487 -23.77 14.38 -10.57
C ARG A 487 -22.24 14.38 -10.75
N ARG A 488 -21.50 14.35 -9.64
CA ARG A 488 -20.03 14.29 -9.69
C ARG A 488 -19.53 13.01 -10.33
N ALA A 489 -20.17 11.87 -10.07
CA ALA A 489 -19.75 10.64 -10.74
C ALA A 489 -20.06 10.65 -12.24
N GLN A 490 -21.18 11.24 -12.66
CA GLN A 490 -21.51 11.44 -14.08
C GLN A 490 -20.45 12.32 -14.76
N GLU A 491 -20.07 13.44 -14.13
CA GLU A 491 -19.02 14.36 -14.60
C GLU A 491 -17.68 13.61 -14.73
N GLN A 492 -17.28 12.89 -13.69
CA GLN A 492 -16.01 12.16 -13.68
C GLN A 492 -15.96 11.02 -14.71
N LEU A 493 -17.04 10.26 -14.86
CA LEU A 493 -17.15 9.22 -15.88
C LEU A 493 -17.11 9.82 -17.29
N GLY A 494 -17.77 10.97 -17.50
CA GLY A 494 -17.74 11.71 -18.75
C GLY A 494 -16.31 12.15 -19.11
N HIS A 495 -15.57 12.71 -18.15
CA HIS A 495 -14.16 13.09 -18.34
C HIS A 495 -13.25 11.91 -18.71
N LEU A 496 -13.54 10.71 -18.20
CA LEU A 496 -12.81 9.49 -18.52
C LEU A 496 -13.22 8.88 -19.89
N GLY A 497 -14.16 9.51 -20.58
CA GLY A 497 -14.64 9.12 -21.91
C GLY A 497 -15.70 8.02 -21.90
N TYR A 498 -16.32 7.73 -20.76
CA TYR A 498 -17.46 6.79 -20.69
C TYR A 498 -18.76 7.47 -21.16
N VAL A 499 -19.55 6.73 -21.95
CA VAL A 499 -20.81 7.21 -22.55
C VAL A 499 -22.01 6.42 -22.06
N GLY A 500 -23.20 7.00 -22.25
CA GLY A 500 -24.48 6.35 -21.95
C GLY A 500 -24.79 5.17 -22.88
N ALA A 501 -25.87 4.45 -22.56
CA ALA A 501 -26.33 3.30 -23.34
C ALA A 501 -26.78 3.67 -24.77
N ASP A 502 -27.05 4.95 -25.03
CA ASP A 502 -27.36 5.52 -26.35
C ASP A 502 -26.11 5.95 -27.14
N GLY A 503 -24.93 5.77 -26.55
CA GLY A 503 -23.64 6.18 -27.09
C GLY A 503 -23.44 7.70 -27.10
N LYS A 504 -24.17 8.44 -26.26
CA LYS A 504 -24.00 9.89 -26.09
C LYS A 504 -23.23 10.20 -24.80
N PRO A 505 -22.58 11.38 -24.71
CA PRO A 505 -21.99 11.85 -23.45
C PRO A 505 -23.00 11.80 -22.30
N LEU A 506 -22.52 11.49 -21.09
CA LEU A 506 -23.36 11.48 -19.91
C LEU A 506 -23.92 12.89 -19.65
N VAL A 507 -25.21 12.96 -19.32
CA VAL A 507 -25.82 14.19 -18.82
C VAL A 507 -25.61 14.22 -17.32
N GLU A 508 -24.99 15.29 -16.83
CA GLU A 508 -24.69 15.53 -15.41
C GLU A 508 -25.93 16.07 -14.65
N ASP A 509 -27.06 15.37 -14.81
CA ASP A 509 -28.35 15.78 -14.23
C ASP A 509 -28.53 15.34 -12.77
N GLY A 510 -27.53 14.67 -12.20
CA GLY A 510 -27.55 14.12 -10.86
C GLY A 510 -28.55 12.98 -10.69
N LYS A 511 -29.02 12.34 -11.77
CA LYS A 511 -29.98 11.23 -11.75
C LYS A 511 -29.34 9.95 -12.26
N PHE A 512 -29.35 8.92 -11.43
CA PHE A 512 -28.78 7.62 -11.77
C PHE A 512 -29.79 6.83 -12.63
N GLY A 513 -29.81 7.15 -13.92
CA GLY A 513 -30.62 6.48 -14.93
C GLY A 513 -29.85 5.38 -15.68
N ARG A 514 -30.50 4.82 -16.70
CA ARG A 514 -29.95 3.76 -17.57
C ARG A 514 -28.60 4.14 -18.19
N ASN A 515 -28.41 5.41 -18.55
CA ASN A 515 -27.17 5.88 -19.16
C ASN A 515 -26.00 5.92 -18.16
N THR A 516 -26.23 6.41 -16.93
CA THR A 516 -25.22 6.41 -15.87
C THR A 516 -24.84 4.99 -15.46
N GLU A 517 -25.83 4.09 -15.35
CA GLU A 517 -25.56 2.68 -15.05
C GLU A 517 -24.67 2.02 -16.12
N ALA A 518 -24.93 2.28 -17.41
CA ALA A 518 -24.14 1.74 -18.50
C ALA A 518 -22.66 2.19 -18.43
N ALA A 519 -22.43 3.48 -18.15
CA ALA A 519 -21.08 4.02 -17.99
C ALA A 519 -20.36 3.42 -16.77
N VAL A 520 -21.06 3.24 -15.65
CA VAL A 520 -20.51 2.60 -14.44
C VAL A 520 -20.12 1.15 -14.72
N ARG A 521 -21.00 0.39 -15.37
CA ARG A 521 -20.71 -1.01 -15.75
C ARG A 521 -19.50 -1.10 -16.68
N GLN A 522 -19.36 -0.15 -17.61
CA GLN A 522 -18.22 -0.13 -18.52
C GLN A 522 -16.92 0.19 -17.78
N LEU A 523 -16.91 1.17 -16.87
CA LEU A 523 -15.76 1.44 -16.01
C LEU A 523 -15.39 0.21 -15.17
N GLN A 524 -16.38 -0.45 -14.55
CA GLN A 524 -16.16 -1.64 -13.74
C GLN A 524 -15.54 -2.76 -14.57
N LYS A 525 -16.04 -2.97 -15.80
CA LYS A 525 -15.47 -3.92 -16.75
C LYS A 525 -14.04 -3.56 -17.12
N ASP A 526 -13.76 -2.30 -17.41
CA ASP A 526 -12.44 -1.83 -17.82
C ASP A 526 -11.41 -1.90 -16.68
N ASN A 527 -11.86 -1.92 -15.42
CA ASN A 527 -11.01 -2.04 -14.22
C ASN A 527 -11.02 -3.45 -13.59
N GLY A 528 -11.65 -4.45 -14.24
CA GLY A 528 -11.71 -5.81 -13.69
C GLY A 528 -12.50 -5.92 -12.37
N LEU A 529 -13.40 -4.99 -12.11
CA LEU A 529 -14.29 -4.98 -10.95
C LEU A 529 -15.52 -5.88 -11.21
N ALA A 530 -16.27 -6.17 -10.14
CA ALA A 530 -17.60 -6.75 -10.30
C ALA A 530 -18.49 -5.78 -11.08
N VAL A 531 -19.04 -6.23 -12.22
CA VAL A 531 -19.89 -5.41 -13.10
C VAL A 531 -21.32 -5.41 -12.56
N ASP A 532 -21.53 -4.77 -11.41
CA ASP A 532 -22.83 -4.70 -10.73
C ASP A 532 -23.64 -3.44 -11.09
N GLY A 533 -23.02 -2.44 -11.73
CA GLY A 533 -23.65 -1.17 -12.10
C GLY A 533 -23.89 -0.25 -10.91
N ILE A 534 -23.20 -0.45 -9.79
CA ILE A 534 -23.33 0.32 -8.56
C ILE A 534 -22.06 1.14 -8.35
N ILE A 535 -22.21 2.43 -8.10
CA ILE A 535 -21.10 3.30 -7.67
C ILE A 535 -20.86 3.03 -6.18
N GLY A 536 -20.13 1.96 -5.88
CA GLY A 536 -19.62 1.65 -4.55
C GLY A 536 -18.16 2.12 -4.39
N PRO A 537 -17.54 1.91 -3.21
CA PRO A 537 -16.18 2.38 -2.92
C PRO A 537 -15.16 1.97 -3.98
N LYS A 538 -15.14 0.69 -4.40
CA LYS A 538 -14.23 0.21 -5.46
C LYS A 538 -14.44 0.90 -6.81
N THR A 539 -15.67 1.30 -7.13
CA THR A 539 -15.98 2.03 -8.37
C THR A 539 -15.55 3.50 -8.24
N LEU A 540 -15.75 4.12 -7.08
CA LEU A 540 -15.27 5.47 -6.80
C LEU A 540 -13.73 5.55 -6.81
N ASP A 541 -13.06 4.55 -6.22
CA ASP A 541 -11.61 4.42 -6.25
C ASP A 541 -11.13 4.25 -7.70
N ALA A 542 -11.75 3.38 -8.50
CA ALA A 542 -11.41 3.26 -9.92
C ALA A 542 -11.64 4.55 -10.73
N ILE A 543 -12.69 5.34 -10.42
CA ILE A 543 -12.89 6.67 -11.03
C ILE A 543 -11.74 7.60 -10.62
N LYS A 544 -11.36 7.59 -9.35
CA LYS A 544 -10.30 8.46 -8.81
C LYS A 544 -8.94 8.12 -9.41
N ASP A 545 -8.55 6.86 -9.38
CA ASP A 545 -7.27 6.37 -9.90
C ASP A 545 -7.13 6.66 -11.40
N ALA A 546 -8.22 6.47 -12.16
CA ALA A 546 -8.23 6.77 -13.58
C ALA A 546 -8.07 8.28 -13.88
N ARG A 547 -8.51 9.17 -12.98
CA ARG A 547 -8.35 10.63 -13.13
C ARG A 547 -6.95 11.14 -12.80
N GLU A 548 -6.19 10.39 -12.01
CA GLU A 548 -4.82 10.75 -11.66
C GLU A 548 -3.83 10.52 -12.82
N ARG A 549 -4.25 9.81 -13.87
CA ARG A 549 -3.47 9.53 -15.08
C ARG A 549 -3.96 10.40 -16.25
N PRO A 550 -3.07 11.10 -16.97
CA PRO A 550 -3.48 11.89 -18.13
C PRO A 550 -4.02 10.95 -19.24
N LEU A 551 -5.09 11.36 -19.91
CA LEU A 551 -5.64 10.64 -21.06
C LEU A 551 -4.86 10.97 -22.34
N LEU A 552 -4.98 10.15 -23.38
CA LEU A 552 -4.32 10.37 -24.67
C LEU A 552 -4.66 11.73 -25.32
N ASN A 553 -5.84 12.28 -25.04
CA ASN A 553 -6.27 13.59 -25.51
C ASN A 553 -5.79 14.77 -24.63
N ASP A 554 -5.11 14.49 -23.51
CA ASP A 554 -4.47 15.49 -22.64
C ASP A 554 -3.06 15.82 -23.17
N GLU A 555 -2.74 17.11 -23.31
CA GLU A 555 -1.43 17.59 -23.79
C GLU A 555 -0.25 17.10 -22.94
N ARG A 556 -0.49 16.76 -21.67
CA ARG A 556 0.52 16.22 -20.75
C ARG A 556 0.85 14.75 -21.03
N HIS A 557 0.03 14.05 -21.81
CA HIS A 557 0.27 12.64 -22.10
C HIS A 557 1.43 12.48 -23.10
N PRO A 558 2.46 11.66 -22.82
CA PRO A 558 3.63 11.53 -23.71
C PRO A 558 3.30 11.14 -25.14
N GLN A 559 2.18 10.43 -25.34
CA GLN A 559 1.72 10.00 -26.66
C GLN A 559 0.63 10.88 -27.28
N ASN A 560 0.26 11.99 -26.64
CA ASN A 560 -0.69 12.95 -27.19
C ASN A 560 -0.34 13.41 -28.62
N PRO A 561 0.94 13.63 -28.99
CA PRO A 561 1.28 13.95 -30.38
C PRO A 561 0.89 12.86 -31.39
N MET A 562 1.08 11.58 -31.03
CA MET A 562 0.71 10.44 -31.87
C MET A 562 -0.82 10.24 -31.92
N TYR A 563 -1.51 10.52 -30.81
CA TYR A 563 -2.97 10.58 -30.78
C TYR A 563 -3.52 11.66 -31.72
N ASN A 564 -2.97 12.87 -31.69
CA ASN A 564 -3.38 13.94 -32.59
C ASN A 564 -3.12 13.60 -34.07
N GLN A 565 -2.07 12.83 -34.37
CA GLN A 565 -1.82 12.29 -35.71
C GLN A 565 -2.90 11.28 -36.12
N ALA A 566 -3.29 10.36 -35.22
CA ALA A 566 -4.38 9.42 -35.48
C ALA A 566 -5.71 10.15 -35.72
N VAL A 567 -6.06 11.13 -34.87
CA VAL A 567 -7.27 11.96 -35.00
C VAL A 567 -7.29 12.67 -36.36
N LYS A 568 -6.20 13.35 -36.73
CA LYS A 568 -6.07 14.04 -38.01
C LYS A 568 -6.21 13.09 -39.21
N GLY A 569 -5.65 11.88 -39.11
CA GLY A 569 -5.79 10.85 -40.13
C GLY A 569 -7.24 10.37 -40.27
N MET A 570 -7.94 10.22 -39.14
CA MET A 570 -9.35 9.80 -39.11
C MET A 570 -10.32 10.90 -39.57
N GLU A 571 -10.02 12.17 -39.33
CA GLU A 571 -10.78 13.32 -39.85
C GLU A 571 -10.74 13.42 -41.38
N GLY A 572 -9.71 12.87 -42.02
CA GLY A 572 -9.58 12.80 -43.47
C GLY A 572 -10.40 11.68 -44.14
N LEU A 573 -11.08 10.84 -43.37
CA LEU A 573 -11.90 9.74 -43.88
C LEU A 573 -13.27 10.22 -44.40
N PRO A 574 -13.96 9.44 -45.25
CA PRO A 574 -15.27 9.80 -45.75
C PRO A 574 -16.27 10.15 -44.64
N ALA A 575 -17.12 11.15 -44.87
CA ALA A 575 -18.16 11.53 -43.94
C ALA A 575 -19.10 10.33 -43.65
N GLY A 576 -19.38 10.09 -42.36
CA GLY A 576 -20.20 8.95 -41.92
C GLY A 576 -19.42 7.69 -41.55
N THR A 577 -18.08 7.67 -41.67
CA THR A 577 -17.26 6.56 -41.15
C THR A 577 -17.41 6.38 -39.64
N PHE A 578 -17.51 7.47 -38.89
CA PHE A 578 -17.81 7.47 -37.47
C PHE A 578 -19.18 8.10 -37.21
N LYS A 579 -19.91 7.55 -36.25
CA LYS A 579 -21.25 8.02 -35.86
C LYS A 579 -21.23 9.48 -35.38
N ASP A 580 -20.18 9.83 -34.63
CA ASP A 580 -19.96 11.15 -34.05
C ASP A 580 -18.46 11.36 -33.74
N ARG A 581 -18.13 12.54 -33.20
CA ARG A 581 -16.76 12.90 -32.82
C ARG A 581 -16.19 11.99 -31.73
N HIS A 582 -17.02 11.54 -30.79
CA HIS A 582 -16.57 10.69 -29.69
C HIS A 582 -16.14 9.32 -30.21
N ALA A 583 -16.91 8.72 -31.12
CA ALA A 583 -16.55 7.48 -31.80
C ALA A 583 -15.23 7.58 -32.60
N LEU A 584 -14.96 8.74 -33.21
CA LEU A 584 -13.70 9.02 -33.89
C LEU A 584 -12.53 9.10 -32.89
N GLU A 585 -12.69 9.85 -31.81
CA GLU A 585 -11.65 10.03 -30.79
C GLU A 585 -11.33 8.72 -30.04
N ALA A 586 -12.35 7.91 -29.73
CA ALA A 586 -12.19 6.57 -29.17
C ALA A 586 -11.39 5.66 -30.11
N ALA A 587 -11.75 5.64 -31.40
CA ALA A 587 -11.03 4.87 -32.40
C ALA A 587 -9.59 5.34 -32.58
N ALA A 588 -9.36 6.66 -32.56
CA ALA A 588 -8.02 7.24 -32.65
C ALA A 588 -7.15 6.82 -31.47
N ALA A 589 -7.70 6.86 -30.24
CA ALA A 589 -7.00 6.43 -29.04
C ALA A 589 -6.63 4.95 -29.07
N ALA A 590 -7.56 4.09 -29.48
CA ALA A 590 -7.29 2.65 -29.64
C ALA A 590 -6.22 2.39 -30.70
N LEU A 591 -6.27 3.11 -31.82
CA LEU A 591 -5.27 3.00 -32.89
C LEU A 591 -3.89 3.50 -32.44
N THR A 592 -3.81 4.56 -31.64
CA THR A 592 -2.55 5.05 -31.05
C THR A 592 -1.93 4.04 -30.10
N LYS A 593 -2.74 3.41 -29.25
CA LYS A 593 -2.28 2.34 -28.35
C LYS A 593 -1.70 1.15 -29.14
N GLU A 594 -2.41 0.71 -30.18
CA GLU A 594 -1.98 -0.41 -31.02
C GLU A 594 -0.72 -0.07 -31.85
N ALA A 595 -0.64 1.17 -32.36
CA ALA A 595 0.54 1.67 -33.07
C ALA A 595 1.78 1.67 -32.16
N GLN A 596 1.65 2.12 -30.92
CA GLN A 596 2.75 2.07 -29.94
C GLN A 596 3.15 0.63 -29.61
N ALA A 597 2.18 -0.25 -29.36
CA ALA A 597 2.44 -1.66 -29.08
C ALA A 597 3.17 -2.36 -30.24
N SER A 598 2.88 -1.92 -31.46
CA SER A 598 3.57 -2.35 -32.70
C SER A 598 4.94 -1.67 -32.91
N GLY A 599 5.43 -0.87 -31.95
CA GLY A 599 6.73 -0.21 -32.01
C GLY A 599 6.78 1.05 -32.89
N MET A 600 5.62 1.59 -33.31
CA MET A 600 5.57 2.84 -34.08
C MET A 600 5.92 4.03 -33.19
N GLN A 601 6.65 4.99 -33.76
CA GLN A 601 7.07 6.23 -33.10
C GLN A 601 6.20 7.43 -33.52
N ARG A 602 5.49 7.31 -34.65
CA ARG A 602 4.49 8.27 -35.13
C ARG A 602 3.50 7.60 -36.09
N ILE A 603 2.41 8.29 -36.40
CA ILE A 603 1.45 7.89 -37.42
C ILE A 603 1.52 8.91 -38.56
N ASP A 604 1.97 8.47 -39.73
CA ASP A 604 2.07 9.33 -40.93
C ASP A 604 0.75 9.35 -41.72
N SER A 605 0.01 8.23 -41.75
CA SER A 605 -1.33 8.16 -42.34
C SER A 605 -2.22 7.11 -41.67
N VAL A 606 -3.54 7.30 -41.76
CA VAL A 606 -4.55 6.33 -41.37
C VAL A 606 -5.30 5.87 -42.63
N VAL A 607 -5.37 4.57 -42.86
CA VAL A 607 -5.98 3.99 -44.07
C VAL A 607 -7.05 2.98 -43.66
N PRO A 608 -8.30 3.08 -44.17
CA PRO A 608 -9.33 2.08 -43.91
C PRO A 608 -9.10 0.83 -44.79
N SER A 609 -9.55 -0.33 -44.32
CA SER A 609 -9.69 -1.51 -45.17
C SER A 609 -10.72 -1.26 -46.29
N THR A 610 -10.66 -2.05 -47.36
CA THR A 610 -11.58 -1.93 -48.51
C THR A 610 -13.07 -2.01 -48.12
N ASN A 611 -13.37 -2.72 -47.03
CA ASN A 611 -14.72 -2.86 -46.47
C ASN A 611 -14.99 -1.96 -45.24
N GLY A 612 -14.03 -1.13 -44.83
CA GLY A 612 -14.14 -0.21 -43.69
C GLY A 612 -14.13 -0.87 -42.30
N GLU A 613 -14.04 -2.20 -42.21
CA GLU A 613 -14.05 -2.95 -40.94
C GLU A 613 -12.77 -2.77 -40.11
N ARG A 614 -11.66 -2.34 -40.73
CA ARG A 614 -10.40 -2.10 -40.02
C ARG A 614 -9.80 -0.75 -40.38
N MET A 615 -9.10 -0.16 -39.42
CA MET A 615 -8.27 1.02 -39.61
C MET A 615 -6.81 0.66 -39.42
N PHE A 616 -5.96 1.11 -40.34
CA PHE A 616 -4.52 0.90 -40.31
C PHE A 616 -3.80 2.21 -40.03
N ALA A 617 -2.99 2.24 -38.96
CA ALA A 617 -1.97 3.25 -38.79
C ALA A 617 -0.75 2.86 -39.62
N VAL A 618 -0.20 3.81 -40.37
CA VAL A 618 0.98 3.59 -41.22
C VAL A 618 2.06 4.60 -40.85
N GLN A 619 3.28 4.11 -40.61
CA GLN A 619 4.50 4.91 -40.49
C GLN A 619 5.37 4.62 -41.71
N GLY A 620 5.66 5.64 -42.50
CA GLY A 620 6.24 5.54 -43.84
C GLY A 620 5.21 5.69 -44.97
N THR A 621 5.62 5.40 -46.21
CA THR A 621 4.79 5.58 -47.40
C THR A 621 3.77 4.45 -47.55
N ALA A 622 2.51 4.81 -47.78
CA ALA A 622 1.46 3.84 -48.08
C ALA A 622 1.81 3.01 -49.33
N GLY A 623 1.89 1.68 -49.18
CA GLY A 623 2.30 0.74 -50.25
C GLY A 623 3.75 0.29 -50.19
N ASP A 624 4.61 0.91 -49.37
CA ASP A 624 5.98 0.44 -49.13
C ASP A 624 5.96 -0.83 -48.25
N PRO A 625 6.63 -1.94 -48.64
CA PRO A 625 6.81 -3.11 -47.79
C PRO A 625 7.53 -2.82 -46.47
N ALA A 626 8.38 -1.79 -46.42
CA ALA A 626 9.13 -1.38 -45.23
C ALA A 626 8.32 -0.50 -44.26
N ALA A 627 7.10 -0.09 -44.61
CA ALA A 627 6.26 0.71 -43.74
C ALA A 627 5.74 -0.12 -42.54
N CYS A 628 5.86 0.43 -41.33
CA CYS A 628 5.26 -0.17 -40.13
C CYS A 628 3.75 0.03 -40.18
N ARG A 629 3.00 -1.03 -39.84
CA ARG A 629 1.53 -1.02 -39.85
C ARG A 629 0.99 -1.62 -38.56
N ALA A 630 0.02 -0.92 -37.99
CA ALA A 630 -0.78 -1.37 -36.85
C ALA A 630 -2.26 -1.28 -37.23
N ALA A 631 -3.10 -2.19 -36.75
CA ALA A 631 -4.49 -2.29 -37.20
C ALA A 631 -5.47 -2.49 -36.04
N VAL A 632 -6.57 -1.76 -36.06
CA VAL A 632 -7.69 -1.96 -35.13
C VAL A 632 -8.97 -2.27 -35.90
N GLU A 633 -9.89 -2.99 -35.27
CA GLU A 633 -11.24 -3.21 -35.80
C GLU A 633 -12.07 -1.94 -35.56
N THR A 634 -12.59 -1.34 -36.62
CA THR A 634 -13.15 0.02 -36.60
C THR A 634 -14.29 0.14 -35.57
N ARG A 635 -15.16 -0.86 -35.51
CA ARG A 635 -16.31 -0.84 -34.61
C ARG A 635 -15.90 -0.99 -33.15
N ALA A 636 -15.15 -2.03 -32.80
CA ALA A 636 -14.66 -2.24 -31.45
C ALA A 636 -13.81 -1.06 -30.94
N ALA A 637 -12.97 -0.49 -31.80
CA ALA A 637 -12.17 0.68 -31.47
C ALA A 637 -13.02 1.91 -31.15
N SER A 638 -14.12 2.12 -31.90
CA SER A 638 -15.05 3.23 -31.68
C SER A 638 -15.90 3.09 -30.41
N GLU A 639 -16.02 1.88 -29.87
CA GLU A 639 -16.77 1.58 -28.64
C GLU A 639 -15.87 1.50 -27.39
N GLN A 640 -14.55 1.60 -27.56
CA GLN A 640 -13.57 1.52 -26.48
C GLN A 640 -13.47 2.83 -25.68
N SER A 641 -13.32 2.74 -24.35
CA SER A 641 -13.15 3.95 -23.53
C SER A 641 -11.80 4.61 -23.74
N MET A 642 -11.78 5.95 -23.72
CA MET A 642 -10.55 6.75 -23.77
C MET A 642 -9.59 6.36 -22.63
N ALA A 643 -10.12 6.12 -21.43
CA ALA A 643 -9.36 5.67 -20.28
C ALA A 643 -8.63 4.33 -20.52
N LEU A 644 -9.28 3.34 -21.14
CA LEU A 644 -8.66 2.03 -21.43
C LEU A 644 -7.59 2.12 -22.51
N SER A 645 -7.82 2.95 -23.52
CA SER A 645 -6.84 3.23 -24.57
C SER A 645 -5.62 3.99 -24.05
N SER A 646 -5.81 4.84 -23.04
CA SER A 646 -4.75 5.65 -22.42
C SER A 646 -3.96 4.92 -21.32
N GLY A 647 -4.33 3.69 -20.96
CA GLY A 647 -3.74 2.99 -19.81
C GLY A 647 -4.12 3.59 -18.45
N ALA A 648 -5.12 4.48 -18.43
CA ALA A 648 -5.62 5.09 -17.20
C ALA A 648 -6.37 4.07 -16.33
N VAL A 649 -6.89 3.00 -16.93
CA VAL A 649 -7.55 1.87 -16.26
C VAL A 649 -6.83 0.57 -16.58
N HIS A 650 -6.93 -0.39 -15.66
CA HIS A 650 -6.04 -1.56 -15.63
C HIS A 650 -6.26 -2.57 -16.76
N GLY A 651 -7.43 -2.54 -17.42
CA GLY A 651 -7.87 -3.53 -18.39
C GLY A 651 -8.17 -4.86 -17.70
N ALA A 652 -9.40 -5.37 -17.80
CA ALA A 652 -9.70 -6.68 -17.24
C ALA A 652 -8.80 -7.78 -17.87
N PRO A 653 -8.15 -8.64 -17.06
CA PRO A 653 -7.56 -9.87 -17.57
C PRO A 653 -8.69 -10.86 -17.89
N ASN A 654 -9.38 -10.68 -19.02
CA ASN A 654 -10.20 -11.67 -19.74
C ASN A 654 -11.08 -11.01 -20.83
N VAL A 655 -10.49 -10.45 -21.89
CA VAL A 655 -11.13 -10.39 -23.23
C VAL A 655 -10.05 -10.37 -24.32
N LEU A 656 -9.01 -9.53 -24.16
CA LEU A 656 -7.91 -9.42 -25.14
C LEU A 656 -7.10 -10.72 -25.26
N GLN A 657 -6.77 -11.37 -24.13
CA GLN A 657 -6.08 -12.67 -24.14
C GLN A 657 -6.90 -13.81 -24.77
N GLN A 658 -8.24 -13.73 -24.77
CA GLN A 658 -9.06 -14.71 -25.47
C GLN A 658 -9.14 -14.42 -26.97
N GLN A 659 -9.10 -13.16 -27.40
CA GLN A 659 -9.05 -12.82 -28.83
C GLN A 659 -7.68 -13.12 -29.44
N ASP A 660 -6.58 -12.89 -28.71
CA ASP A 660 -5.23 -13.22 -29.17
C ASP A 660 -4.99 -14.74 -29.18
N ALA A 661 -5.43 -15.45 -28.14
CA ALA A 661 -5.37 -16.92 -28.11
C ALA A 661 -6.25 -17.57 -29.18
N GLN A 662 -7.41 -16.97 -29.50
CA GLN A 662 -8.31 -17.47 -30.54
C GLN A 662 -7.80 -17.11 -31.95
N GLN A 663 -7.11 -15.98 -32.13
CA GLN A 663 -6.43 -15.65 -33.39
C GLN A 663 -5.16 -16.48 -33.62
N GLU A 664 -4.38 -16.78 -32.57
CA GLU A 664 -3.24 -17.71 -32.67
C GLU A 664 -3.70 -19.13 -32.95
N GLN A 665 -4.78 -19.60 -32.31
CA GLN A 665 -5.38 -20.91 -32.61
C GLN A 665 -5.95 -20.98 -34.03
N VAL A 666 -6.58 -19.92 -34.54
CA VAL A 666 -7.06 -19.87 -35.93
C VAL A 666 -5.88 -19.81 -36.92
N LYS A 667 -4.81 -19.06 -36.62
CA LYS A 667 -3.58 -19.02 -37.45
C LYS A 667 -2.84 -20.36 -37.44
N GLN A 668 -2.80 -21.05 -36.31
CA GLN A 668 -2.22 -22.39 -36.21
C GLN A 668 -3.06 -23.45 -36.93
N ALA A 669 -4.40 -23.37 -36.82
CA ALA A 669 -5.31 -24.26 -37.55
C ALA A 669 -5.26 -24.04 -39.07
N GLN A 670 -5.13 -22.80 -39.54
CA GLN A 670 -4.98 -22.50 -40.97
C GLN A 670 -3.61 -22.94 -41.53
N ARG A 671 -2.54 -22.88 -40.73
CA ARG A 671 -1.22 -23.43 -41.12
C ARG A 671 -1.21 -24.97 -41.16
N ALA A 672 -2.02 -25.62 -40.32
CA ALA A 672 -2.14 -27.08 -40.30
C ALA A 672 -2.99 -27.66 -41.44
N MET A 673 -3.85 -26.84 -42.09
CA MET A 673 -4.70 -27.25 -43.21
C MET A 673 -4.12 -26.91 -44.60
N GLY A 674 -2.91 -26.33 -44.66
CA GLY A 674 -2.24 -25.92 -45.89
C GLY A 674 -1.01 -26.76 -46.28
N HIS A 675 -0.82 -27.94 -45.68
CA HIS A 675 0.27 -28.87 -45.98
C HIS A 675 -0.21 -30.19 -46.54
#